data_AF-W5ML17-F1
#
_entry.id   AF-W5ML17-F1
#
_cell.length_a   1.000
_cell.length_b   1.000
_cell.length_c   1.000
_cell.angle_alpha   90.00
_cell.angle_beta   90.00
_cell.angle_gamma   90.00
#
_symmetry.space_group_name_H-M   'P 1'
#
loop_
_entity.id
_entity.type
_entity.pdbx_description
1 polymer ?
#
loop_
_entity_poly.entity_id
_entity_poly.type
_entity_poly.pdbx_seq_one_letter_code
_entity_poly.pdbx_strand_id
1 'polypeptide(L)'
;MRSRSNSGVRLDGYARLVQDTILCHQNAVTGLLPASDEQRDAWVRDNVYSILAVWGLGMAYRKNADRDEDKAKAFELEQSVVKLMQGLLQCMMRQVGKVEKFKHTQSTKDCLHAKYHTGTCSTVVGDDQWGHLQVDATSLYLLFLAQMTASGLRIISNLDEVSFIQNLVFYIEAAYKVADYGMWERGDKTNQGIPELNGSSVGMAKAALEAIDELDLFGAHGGPTSVIHVLPDEVEHCQSILCSMLPRASTSKEIDSGLLSVISFPAFAVEDADLVNITKNEIITKLQGRYGCCRFLRDGYKTPKEDPSRLHYDPAELKLFENIECEWPVFWTYLILDGIFNGDHVQVQEYREALEGILIRKKNGIRLIPELYAVPADKVEEEYQNPHTVDRVASGKLPHMWGQSLYILGCLLAEGFLAAGEIDPLNRRFSTSFKPDVVVQVCLVAESEKIQTLLRKNGLDVQTVADVLPIRVMPARILSHIYVKLGNNKKLQLSGRPYRHIGVLGTSKLYIIRNRIYTFTPQFIDQHHFYLALDNHMIVEMLRTELAYLSSCWRMTGRPTLTFPITHSMLTEGAENIDPAILATLRKLQDGYFGGARVQAGQLSGFLTTSFHTHLSFLDTDCDEALLEEDDECDSVSGEEYQDKEDPQECVDTDNSKDELDRYIDHLLQSTVQKSHLPSICPRPGQQHVFSAEHTTRDILSMVAKAQGLQVPKVSMYLPTAPVMNRHRKSLNLLEVPHSYHAKDPSSDLHLPRDAHGNVDCESLMEQLKECPTLQDQADILYILYVIKGPGWDVKLPGQSGVTVHSLLNELYGKAGSCKEWGLIRYISGMLRKRVEVLAEACTDLISHHKQLTVGLPPEPREKVITAPLPPEELNRLIYEASGQDISIAVLSQEIIVYLAMYIRSQPALFGDMLRLRIGLIIQVMATELARSLHCSGEEASESLMNLSPSDMKNLLHHILSGKEFGVERSVRPVESSATSPAISIHELGHTGATKTERTGISKLKSDMKQLEDPRAQSIFFSGHSIGSSVTSPRSTRCSSPSSPSGTLSPTGAGAPHLHWEERQGQWLRRRRLDGAINRVPMGFYQKVWKILQKCHGLSIDGYVLPSSTTREMTACEIKFAVHVESVLNHVPQPEYRQLLVEAILVLTLVADMEVQSVGGIIHIDRIVHMANDLFRQDQKALGASEFFLEQDPATGICTFFYDSAPSGSYGTMTYLSKAVATYVQDFLPSTSCLMQ
;
A
#
# COMPACT_ATOMS: atom_id res chain seq x y z
N MET A 1 38.70 42.81 -21.41
CA MET A 1 38.98 41.39 -21.69
C MET A 1 37.85 40.64 -22.42
N ARG A 2 36.61 41.18 -22.56
CA ARG A 2 35.50 40.54 -23.32
C ARG A 2 35.85 39.99 -24.72
N SER A 3 36.89 40.49 -25.39
CA SER A 3 37.38 40.01 -26.70
C SER A 3 38.11 38.65 -26.70
N ARG A 4 38.10 37.89 -25.60
CA ARG A 4 38.69 36.54 -25.51
C ARG A 4 37.69 35.39 -25.27
N SER A 5 36.39 35.66 -25.08
CA SER A 5 35.41 34.62 -24.69
C SER A 5 34.07 34.64 -25.46
N ASN A 6 33.66 35.76 -26.06
CA ASN A 6 32.32 35.95 -26.67
C ASN A 6 31.10 35.65 -25.75
N SER A 7 31.29 35.39 -24.46
CA SER A 7 30.26 34.90 -23.52
C SER A 7 29.04 35.81 -23.45
N GLY A 8 29.24 37.10 -23.20
CA GLY A 8 28.14 38.08 -23.11
C GLY A 8 27.26 38.16 -24.37
N VAL A 9 27.85 37.98 -25.57
CA VAL A 9 27.10 38.03 -26.84
C VAL A 9 26.20 36.81 -27.01
N ARG A 10 26.57 35.65 -26.44
CA ARG A 10 25.72 34.45 -26.39
C ARG A 10 24.61 34.60 -25.36
N LEU A 11 24.90 35.13 -24.17
CA LEU A 11 23.87 35.45 -23.16
C LEU A 11 22.87 36.49 -23.68
N ASP A 12 23.31 37.53 -24.38
CA ASP A 12 22.43 38.47 -25.09
C ASP A 12 21.67 37.82 -26.25
N GLY A 13 22.09 36.65 -26.73
CA GLY A 13 21.32 35.77 -27.62
C GLY A 13 20.20 35.05 -26.88
N TYR A 14 20.52 34.41 -25.74
CA TYR A 14 19.52 33.74 -24.89
C TYR A 14 18.51 34.71 -24.29
N ALA A 15 18.90 35.93 -23.91
CA ALA A 15 17.99 36.97 -23.44
C ALA A 15 16.95 37.35 -24.50
N ARG A 16 17.37 37.55 -25.76
CA ARG A 16 16.44 37.79 -26.87
C ARG A 16 15.54 36.58 -27.14
N LEU A 17 16.09 35.37 -27.06
CA LEU A 17 15.30 34.14 -27.24
C LEU A 17 14.22 34.00 -26.16
N VAL A 18 14.58 34.16 -24.88
CA VAL A 18 13.64 34.15 -23.74
C VAL A 18 12.61 35.28 -23.85
N GLN A 19 13.03 36.48 -24.26
CA GLN A 19 12.12 37.62 -24.45
C GLN A 19 11.11 37.38 -25.58
N ASP A 20 11.55 36.87 -26.73
CA ASP A 20 10.74 36.68 -27.95
C ASP A 20 9.97 35.34 -28.00
N THR A 21 10.08 34.49 -26.97
CA THR A 21 9.35 33.20 -26.87
C THR A 21 8.68 32.90 -25.52
N ILE A 22 8.99 33.63 -24.45
CA ILE A 22 8.42 33.38 -23.11
C ILE A 22 7.95 34.70 -22.46
N LEU A 23 8.86 35.63 -22.17
CA LEU A 23 8.52 36.84 -21.39
C LEU A 23 7.59 37.80 -22.16
N CYS A 24 7.53 37.74 -23.49
CA CYS A 24 6.54 38.47 -24.29
C CYS A 24 5.08 38.08 -23.99
N HIS A 25 4.82 36.91 -23.40
CA HIS A 25 3.49 36.48 -22.97
C HIS A 25 3.24 36.68 -21.46
N GLN A 26 4.23 37.15 -20.68
CA GLN A 26 4.10 37.28 -19.22
C GLN A 26 3.16 38.44 -18.83
N ASN A 27 2.21 38.17 -17.94
CA ASN A 27 1.27 39.18 -17.48
C ASN A 27 1.96 40.24 -16.60
N ALA A 28 1.89 41.50 -17.04
CA ALA A 28 2.55 42.64 -16.36
C ALA A 28 2.03 42.94 -14.94
N VAL A 29 0.90 42.36 -14.50
CA VAL A 29 0.36 42.50 -13.14
C VAL A 29 0.62 41.25 -12.32
N THR A 30 0.12 40.09 -12.76
CA THR A 30 0.13 38.83 -11.98
C THR A 30 1.41 38.02 -12.13
N GLY A 31 2.26 38.31 -13.12
CA GLY A 31 3.43 37.50 -13.47
C GLY A 31 3.10 36.18 -14.17
N LEU A 32 1.84 35.80 -14.31
CA LEU A 32 1.42 34.52 -14.91
C LEU A 32 1.63 34.50 -16.43
N LEU A 33 1.90 33.30 -16.96
CA LEU A 33 1.97 32.98 -18.39
C LEU A 33 0.69 32.23 -18.83
N PRO A 34 0.07 32.59 -19.96
CA PRO A 34 -0.97 31.78 -20.58
C PRO A 34 -0.37 30.49 -21.20
N ALA A 35 -1.18 29.45 -21.41
CA ALA A 35 -0.72 28.25 -22.13
C ALA A 35 -0.43 28.49 -23.63
N SER A 36 -1.16 29.42 -24.26
CA SER A 36 -0.84 30.00 -25.58
C SER A 36 -1.63 31.30 -25.82
N ASP A 37 -1.41 31.98 -26.95
CA ASP A 37 -2.22 33.16 -27.33
C ASP A 37 -3.72 32.84 -27.54
N GLU A 38 -4.02 31.57 -27.85
CA GLU A 38 -5.35 30.98 -27.97
C GLU A 38 -5.87 30.49 -26.61
N GLN A 39 -5.06 29.74 -25.87
CA GLN A 39 -5.37 29.20 -24.53
C GLN A 39 -4.85 30.15 -23.44
N ARG A 40 -5.65 31.17 -23.14
CA ARG A 40 -5.24 32.30 -22.29
C ARG A 40 -5.21 32.05 -20.79
N ASP A 41 -5.58 30.85 -20.34
CA ASP A 41 -5.50 30.45 -18.93
C ASP A 41 -4.07 30.03 -18.57
N ALA A 42 -3.71 30.22 -17.31
CA ALA A 42 -2.42 29.87 -16.72
C ALA A 42 -2.52 28.54 -15.96
N TRP A 43 -1.96 27.48 -16.53
CA TRP A 43 -1.76 26.19 -15.85
C TRP A 43 -0.54 26.25 -14.93
N VAL A 44 -0.63 25.72 -13.72
CA VAL A 44 0.47 25.74 -12.73
C VAL A 44 1.72 25.06 -13.30
N ARG A 45 1.57 23.86 -13.87
CA ARG A 45 2.66 23.07 -14.48
C ARG A 45 3.34 23.82 -15.63
N ASP A 46 2.58 24.26 -16.63
CA ASP A 46 3.11 25.01 -17.78
C ASP A 46 3.83 26.29 -17.33
N ASN A 47 3.33 26.98 -16.29
CA ASN A 47 3.94 28.19 -15.73
C ASN A 47 5.30 27.89 -15.07
N VAL A 48 5.34 26.92 -14.14
CA VAL A 48 6.58 26.56 -13.43
C VAL A 48 7.64 26.01 -14.38
N TYR A 49 7.28 25.18 -15.37
CA TYR A 49 8.26 24.73 -16.36
C TYR A 49 8.72 25.85 -17.30
N SER A 50 7.84 26.77 -17.71
CA SER A 50 8.22 27.86 -18.63
C SER A 50 9.14 28.90 -17.98
N ILE A 51 9.04 29.12 -16.66
CA ILE A 51 9.88 30.11 -15.97
C ILE A 51 11.32 29.62 -15.72
N LEU A 52 11.60 28.30 -15.83
CA LEU A 52 12.93 27.75 -15.55
C LEU A 52 14.04 28.32 -16.45
N ALA A 53 13.77 28.59 -17.73
CA ALA A 53 14.72 29.27 -18.61
C ALA A 53 14.99 30.73 -18.20
N VAL A 54 14.01 31.42 -17.60
CA VAL A 54 14.18 32.79 -17.08
C VAL A 54 15.06 32.75 -15.83
N TRP A 55 14.79 31.82 -14.92
CA TRP A 55 15.59 31.58 -13.70
C TRP A 55 17.03 31.19 -14.04
N GLY A 56 17.22 30.16 -14.88
CA GLY A 56 18.54 29.70 -15.31
C GLY A 56 19.33 30.77 -16.07
N LEU A 57 18.66 31.60 -16.90
CA LEU A 57 19.33 32.73 -17.56
C LEU A 57 19.68 33.85 -16.57
N GLY A 58 18.82 34.14 -15.60
CA GLY A 58 19.10 35.09 -14.50
C GLY A 58 20.35 34.67 -13.72
N MET A 59 20.41 33.40 -13.30
CA MET A 59 21.59 32.81 -12.66
C MET A 59 22.83 32.84 -13.55
N ALA A 60 22.69 32.54 -14.85
CA ALA A 60 23.79 32.62 -15.81
C ALA A 60 24.34 34.05 -15.95
N TYR A 61 23.49 35.08 -15.95
CA TYR A 61 23.94 36.47 -15.88
C TYR A 61 24.59 36.77 -14.53
N ARG A 62 23.94 36.44 -13.39
CA ARG A 62 24.45 36.66 -12.03
C ARG A 62 25.88 36.12 -11.85
N LYS A 63 26.16 34.93 -12.37
CA LYS A 63 27.47 34.26 -12.36
C LYS A 63 28.51 34.90 -13.28
N ASN A 64 28.10 35.43 -14.43
CA ASN A 64 28.98 35.98 -15.47
C ASN A 64 28.99 37.53 -15.52
N ALA A 65 28.54 38.19 -14.45
CA ALA A 65 28.30 39.64 -14.44
C ALA A 65 29.57 40.50 -14.29
N ASP A 66 30.29 40.69 -15.40
CA ASP A 66 31.42 41.64 -15.54
C ASP A 66 31.02 43.11 -15.28
N ARG A 67 29.73 43.46 -15.45
CA ARG A 67 29.22 44.85 -15.41
C ARG A 67 27.92 44.98 -14.64
N ASP A 68 27.63 46.20 -14.18
CA ASP A 68 26.35 46.53 -13.57
C ASP A 68 25.17 46.43 -14.56
N GLU A 69 25.42 46.59 -15.87
CA GLU A 69 24.47 46.25 -16.95
C GLU A 69 24.05 44.78 -16.91
N ASP A 70 25.00 43.88 -16.64
CA ASP A 70 24.76 42.43 -16.62
C ASP A 70 24.05 42.02 -15.30
N LYS A 71 24.37 42.70 -14.18
CA LYS A 71 23.67 42.55 -12.89
C LYS A 71 22.23 43.04 -12.94
N ALA A 72 21.97 44.16 -13.63
CA ALA A 72 20.62 44.68 -13.81
C ALA A 72 19.74 43.67 -14.57
N LYS A 73 20.25 43.10 -15.67
CA LYS A 73 19.57 42.01 -16.40
C LYS A 73 19.30 40.78 -15.53
N ALA A 74 20.27 40.36 -14.71
CA ALA A 74 20.06 39.26 -13.76
C ALA A 74 18.90 39.58 -12.82
N PHE A 75 18.90 40.75 -12.19
CA PHE A 75 17.84 41.18 -11.28
C PHE A 75 16.46 41.28 -11.97
N GLU A 76 16.38 41.85 -13.17
CA GLU A 76 15.13 41.94 -13.95
C GLU A 76 14.54 40.55 -14.26
N LEU A 77 15.37 39.60 -14.70
CA LEU A 77 14.97 38.21 -14.94
C LEU A 77 14.52 37.53 -13.63
N GLU A 78 15.28 37.69 -12.55
CA GLU A 78 14.98 37.11 -11.23
C GLU A 78 13.67 37.68 -10.63
N GLN A 79 13.38 38.97 -10.80
CA GLN A 79 12.09 39.55 -10.41
C GLN A 79 10.93 39.03 -11.27
N SER A 80 11.13 38.77 -12.56
CA SER A 80 10.15 38.07 -13.41
C SER A 80 9.86 36.65 -12.93
N VAL A 81 10.84 35.93 -12.37
CA VAL A 81 10.65 34.60 -11.75
C VAL A 81 9.83 34.72 -10.45
N VAL A 82 10.28 35.57 -9.52
CA VAL A 82 9.61 35.78 -8.22
C VAL A 82 8.14 36.15 -8.42
N LYS A 83 7.86 37.07 -9.36
CA LYS A 83 6.50 37.55 -9.65
C LYS A 83 5.58 36.45 -10.18
N LEU A 84 6.06 35.55 -11.04
CA LEU A 84 5.26 34.41 -11.52
C LEU A 84 4.93 33.45 -10.37
N MET A 85 5.93 33.12 -9.54
CA MET A 85 5.73 32.20 -8.41
C MET A 85 4.78 32.79 -7.36
N GLN A 86 4.88 34.09 -7.07
CA GLN A 86 3.92 34.82 -6.23
C GLN A 86 2.52 34.89 -6.86
N GLY A 87 2.40 34.98 -8.19
CA GLY A 87 1.13 34.87 -8.90
C GLY A 87 0.44 33.52 -8.69
N LEU A 88 1.21 32.42 -8.79
CA LEU A 88 0.73 31.06 -8.52
C LEU A 88 0.35 30.88 -7.04
N LEU A 89 1.15 31.41 -6.11
CA LEU A 89 0.82 31.45 -4.69
C LEU A 89 -0.52 32.15 -4.43
N GLN A 90 -0.73 33.32 -5.04
CA GLN A 90 -1.99 34.07 -4.92
C GLN A 90 -3.19 33.29 -5.49
N CYS A 91 -3.01 32.56 -6.59
CA CYS A 91 -4.03 31.66 -7.16
C CYS A 91 -4.44 30.55 -6.17
N MET A 92 -3.49 29.96 -5.46
CA MET A 92 -3.75 28.88 -4.51
C MET A 92 -4.29 29.40 -3.16
N MET A 93 -3.76 30.51 -2.62
CA MET A 93 -4.26 31.12 -1.37
C MET A 93 -5.72 31.58 -1.46
N ARG A 94 -6.19 31.97 -2.66
CA ARG A 94 -7.61 32.27 -2.91
C ARG A 94 -8.54 31.06 -2.78
N GLN A 95 -8.00 29.85 -2.70
CA GLN A 95 -8.72 28.60 -2.43
C GLN A 95 -8.31 28.00 -1.07
N VAL A 96 -7.88 28.80 -0.08
CA VAL A 96 -7.44 28.29 1.23
C VAL A 96 -8.46 27.35 1.91
N GLY A 97 -9.76 27.68 1.85
CA GLY A 97 -10.83 26.82 2.38
C GLY A 97 -11.07 25.50 1.60
N LYS A 98 -10.37 25.29 0.49
CA LYS A 98 -10.26 23.98 -0.18
C LYS A 98 -9.07 23.17 0.35
N VAL A 99 -7.91 23.83 0.51
CA VAL A 99 -6.72 23.23 1.14
C VAL A 99 -7.09 22.65 2.50
N GLU A 100 -7.83 23.41 3.30
CA GLU A 100 -8.34 22.97 4.60
C GLU A 100 -9.21 21.70 4.49
N LYS A 101 -10.27 21.72 3.67
CA LYS A 101 -11.18 20.58 3.50
C LYS A 101 -10.50 19.33 2.93
N PHE A 102 -9.60 19.47 1.97
CA PHE A 102 -9.01 18.33 1.27
C PHE A 102 -8.13 17.47 2.18
N LYS A 103 -7.48 18.07 3.21
CA LYS A 103 -6.71 17.35 4.25
C LYS A 103 -7.51 16.22 4.91
N HIS A 104 -8.84 16.34 4.95
CA HIS A 104 -9.79 15.39 5.54
C HIS A 104 -10.61 14.65 4.48
N THR A 105 -11.20 15.37 3.51
CA THR A 105 -12.14 14.80 2.54
C THR A 105 -11.49 14.01 1.40
N GLN A 106 -10.24 14.33 1.03
CA GLN A 106 -9.51 13.73 -0.11
C GLN A 106 -10.30 13.75 -1.44
N SER A 107 -11.28 14.65 -1.54
CA SER A 107 -12.31 14.68 -2.59
C SER A 107 -11.87 15.50 -3.80
N THR A 108 -12.13 15.00 -5.01
CA THR A 108 -11.85 15.74 -6.26
C THR A 108 -12.63 17.06 -6.36
N LYS A 109 -13.70 17.27 -5.60
CA LYS A 109 -14.44 18.54 -5.54
C LYS A 109 -13.77 19.57 -4.63
N ASP A 110 -13.08 19.10 -3.60
CA ASP A 110 -12.39 19.93 -2.61
C ASP A 110 -10.93 20.21 -3.00
N CYS A 111 -10.48 19.76 -4.18
CA CYS A 111 -9.10 19.96 -4.63
C CYS A 111 -8.83 21.36 -5.21
N LEU A 112 -7.57 21.77 -5.16
CA LEU A 112 -7.09 22.99 -5.83
C LEU A 112 -7.25 22.87 -7.35
N HIS A 113 -7.67 23.96 -8.00
CA HIS A 113 -7.67 24.03 -9.47
C HIS A 113 -6.24 24.00 -10.04
N ALA A 114 -6.06 23.28 -11.15
CA ALA A 114 -4.78 23.22 -11.86
C ALA A 114 -4.51 24.42 -12.79
N LYS A 115 -5.54 25.23 -13.09
CA LYS A 115 -5.49 26.34 -14.04
C LYS A 115 -6.32 27.56 -13.61
N TYR A 116 -5.85 28.75 -14.00
CA TYR A 116 -6.34 30.03 -13.49
C TYR A 116 -6.44 31.10 -14.58
N HIS A 117 -7.27 32.13 -14.35
CA HIS A 117 -7.35 33.27 -15.25
C HIS A 117 -6.11 34.16 -15.09
N THR A 118 -5.24 34.14 -16.10
CA THR A 118 -3.94 34.84 -16.16
C THR A 118 -3.99 36.30 -15.71
N GLY A 119 -5.08 37.02 -16.02
CA GLY A 119 -5.22 38.45 -15.69
C GLY A 119 -5.76 38.78 -14.30
N THR A 120 -6.32 37.82 -13.56
CA THR A 120 -7.00 38.10 -12.27
C THR A 120 -6.68 37.13 -11.13
N CYS A 121 -5.98 36.02 -11.39
CA CYS A 121 -5.76 34.93 -10.42
C CYS A 121 -7.07 34.29 -9.92
N SER A 122 -8.09 34.24 -10.78
CA SER A 122 -9.40 33.61 -10.50
C SER A 122 -9.45 32.17 -11.02
N THR A 123 -10.36 31.36 -10.51
CA THR A 123 -10.78 30.10 -11.15
C THR A 123 -11.47 30.39 -12.49
N VAL A 124 -11.42 29.43 -13.44
CA VAL A 124 -11.91 29.62 -14.83
C VAL A 124 -13.04 28.67 -15.24
N VAL A 125 -13.28 27.62 -14.46
CA VAL A 125 -14.30 26.59 -14.68
C VAL A 125 -14.84 26.12 -13.31
N GLY A 126 -15.94 25.38 -13.28
CA GLY A 126 -16.48 24.75 -12.06
C GLY A 126 -15.60 23.63 -11.51
N ASP A 127 -15.86 23.23 -10.26
CA ASP A 127 -15.10 22.19 -9.53
C ASP A 127 -15.30 20.77 -10.11
N ASP A 128 -16.41 20.56 -10.81
CA ASP A 128 -16.78 19.30 -11.49
C ASP A 128 -16.55 19.33 -13.01
N GLN A 129 -16.05 20.44 -13.55
CA GLN A 129 -15.96 20.70 -15.00
C GLN A 129 -14.59 20.38 -15.63
N TRP A 130 -13.59 20.01 -14.84
CA TRP A 130 -12.24 19.72 -15.31
C TRP A 130 -11.51 18.73 -14.40
N GLY A 131 -10.49 18.05 -14.94
CA GLY A 131 -9.54 17.24 -14.17
C GLY A 131 -8.61 18.11 -13.33
N HIS A 132 -9.14 18.70 -12.24
CA HIS A 132 -8.42 19.65 -11.38
C HIS A 132 -7.40 19.00 -10.46
N LEU A 133 -7.72 17.81 -9.92
CA LEU A 133 -6.80 17.09 -9.04
C LEU A 133 -5.59 16.60 -9.85
N GLN A 134 -4.53 17.39 -9.77
CA GLN A 134 -3.24 17.20 -10.44
C GLN A 134 -2.15 17.38 -9.39
N VAL A 135 -1.74 16.27 -8.77
CA VAL A 135 -0.81 16.31 -7.64
C VAL A 135 0.61 16.63 -8.14
N ASP A 136 0.93 16.26 -9.38
CA ASP A 136 2.14 16.68 -10.09
C ASP A 136 2.32 18.21 -10.12
N ALA A 137 1.25 18.95 -10.45
CA ALA A 137 1.34 20.38 -10.69
C ALA A 137 1.58 21.18 -9.39
N THR A 138 0.89 20.79 -8.30
CA THR A 138 1.07 21.41 -6.98
C THR A 138 2.44 21.07 -6.39
N SER A 139 2.88 19.82 -6.56
CA SER A 139 4.19 19.36 -6.08
C SER A 139 5.34 20.01 -6.84
N LEU A 140 5.24 20.14 -8.16
CA LEU A 140 6.22 20.83 -9.00
C LEU A 140 6.42 22.30 -8.56
N TYR A 141 5.33 22.98 -8.17
CA TYR A 141 5.42 24.33 -7.59
C TYR A 141 6.23 24.34 -6.29
N LEU A 142 5.99 23.42 -5.35
CA LEU A 142 6.76 23.36 -4.10
C LEU A 142 8.23 22.97 -4.34
N LEU A 143 8.51 21.99 -5.21
CA LEU A 143 9.87 21.60 -5.59
C LEU A 143 10.67 22.80 -6.13
N PHE A 144 10.07 23.61 -7.01
CA PHE A 144 10.75 24.79 -7.55
C PHE A 144 10.72 26.01 -6.64
N LEU A 145 9.71 26.19 -5.80
CA LEU A 145 9.76 27.15 -4.69
C LEU A 145 11.01 26.87 -3.83
N ALA A 146 11.23 25.61 -3.47
CA ALA A 146 12.37 25.17 -2.68
C ALA A 146 13.72 25.41 -3.39
N GLN A 147 13.90 24.87 -4.61
CA GLN A 147 15.15 25.05 -5.38
C GLN A 147 15.45 26.54 -5.67
N MET A 148 14.42 27.35 -5.97
CA MET A 148 14.59 28.79 -6.20
C MET A 148 14.95 29.55 -4.91
N THR A 149 14.35 29.20 -3.77
CA THR A 149 14.66 29.79 -2.47
C THR A 149 16.10 29.44 -2.04
N ALA A 150 16.51 28.18 -2.21
CA ALA A 150 17.89 27.74 -2.03
C ALA A 150 18.89 28.42 -2.99
N SER A 151 18.46 28.83 -4.18
CA SER A 151 19.26 29.69 -5.09
C SER A 151 19.33 31.17 -4.68
N GLY A 152 18.67 31.56 -3.57
CA GLY A 152 18.64 32.91 -3.03
C GLY A 152 17.55 33.82 -3.61
N LEU A 153 16.47 33.27 -4.18
CA LEU A 153 15.29 34.06 -4.55
C LEU A 153 14.30 34.14 -3.38
N ARG A 154 14.01 35.35 -2.91
CA ARG A 154 12.95 35.57 -1.92
C ARG A 154 11.59 35.59 -2.60
N ILE A 155 10.89 34.45 -2.59
CA ILE A 155 9.53 34.31 -3.12
C ILE A 155 8.49 34.56 -2.02
N ILE A 156 8.70 34.03 -0.82
CA ILE A 156 7.79 34.17 0.32
C ILE A 156 8.08 35.46 1.10
N SER A 157 7.03 36.13 1.56
CA SER A 157 7.08 37.51 2.03
C SER A 157 6.70 37.69 3.51
N ASN A 158 5.79 36.86 4.04
CA ASN A 158 5.26 36.94 5.40
C ASN A 158 4.92 35.55 5.97
N LEU A 159 4.60 35.47 7.28
CA LEU A 159 4.33 34.21 7.98
C LEU A 159 2.97 33.57 7.61
N ASP A 160 1.98 34.34 7.15
CA ASP A 160 0.71 33.74 6.66
C ASP A 160 0.95 32.88 5.41
N GLU A 161 1.83 33.34 4.52
CA GLU A 161 2.29 32.57 3.37
C GLU A 161 3.10 31.33 3.80
N VAL A 162 3.87 31.40 4.89
CA VAL A 162 4.55 30.21 5.47
C VAL A 162 3.52 29.20 6.00
N SER A 163 2.55 29.63 6.82
CA SER A 163 1.46 28.75 7.29
C SER A 163 0.68 28.11 6.13
N PHE A 164 0.44 28.88 5.05
CA PHE A 164 -0.20 28.35 3.85
C PHE A 164 0.65 27.28 3.15
N ILE A 165 1.96 27.51 2.98
CA ILE A 165 2.86 26.51 2.38
C ILE A 165 2.96 25.24 3.27
N GLN A 166 3.00 25.38 4.59
CA GLN A 166 2.97 24.24 5.52
C GLN A 166 1.65 23.44 5.41
N ASN A 167 0.51 24.09 5.17
CA ASN A 167 -0.74 23.39 4.87
C ASN A 167 -0.78 22.80 3.45
N LEU A 168 -0.04 23.38 2.50
CA LEU A 168 0.12 22.83 1.15
C LEU A 168 0.99 21.55 1.14
N VAL A 169 1.92 21.42 2.11
CA VAL A 169 2.57 20.14 2.45
C VAL A 169 1.54 19.13 2.95
N PHE A 170 0.71 19.46 3.95
CA PHE A 170 -0.32 18.53 4.48
C PHE A 170 -1.39 18.14 3.45
N TYR A 171 -1.67 19.03 2.48
CA TYR A 171 -2.48 18.73 1.30
C TYR A 171 -1.83 17.66 0.42
N ILE A 172 -0.52 17.75 0.15
CA ILE A 172 0.22 16.71 -0.59
C ILE A 172 0.32 15.41 0.23
N GLU A 173 0.58 15.47 1.54
CA GLU A 173 0.51 14.29 2.44
C GLU A 173 -0.84 13.58 2.40
N ALA A 174 -1.93 14.28 2.10
CA ALA A 174 -3.22 13.68 1.81
C ALA A 174 -3.29 13.16 0.36
N ALA A 175 -2.85 13.95 -0.62
CA ALA A 175 -3.13 13.75 -2.03
C ALA A 175 -2.29 12.68 -2.74
N TYR A 176 -1.04 12.40 -2.32
CA TYR A 176 -0.16 11.49 -3.09
C TYR A 176 -0.68 10.04 -3.19
N LYS A 177 -1.57 9.64 -2.28
CA LYS A 177 -2.23 8.33 -2.19
C LYS A 177 -3.65 8.32 -2.78
N VAL A 178 -4.14 9.47 -3.26
CA VAL A 178 -5.43 9.62 -3.95
C VAL A 178 -5.23 9.46 -5.47
N ALA A 179 -6.17 8.83 -6.15
CA ALA A 179 -6.17 8.76 -7.60
C ALA A 179 -6.39 10.16 -8.22
N ASP A 180 -5.57 10.56 -9.18
CA ASP A 180 -5.57 11.89 -9.78
C ASP A 180 -5.74 11.86 -11.33
N TYR A 181 -5.86 13.03 -11.94
CA TYR A 181 -5.98 13.16 -13.40
C TYR A 181 -4.63 13.08 -14.12
N GLY A 182 -3.53 13.13 -13.35
CA GLY A 182 -2.15 13.14 -13.82
C GLY A 182 -1.77 14.34 -14.68
N MET A 183 -0.50 14.42 -15.03
CA MET A 183 0.08 15.51 -15.84
C MET A 183 -0.52 15.70 -17.25
N TRP A 184 -1.35 14.76 -17.70
CA TRP A 184 -2.04 14.80 -18.99
C TRP A 184 -3.53 15.19 -18.88
N GLU A 185 -4.04 15.41 -17.67
CA GLU A 185 -5.39 15.92 -17.37
C GLU A 185 -6.56 14.98 -17.76
N ARG A 186 -6.28 13.67 -17.81
CA ARG A 186 -7.20 12.63 -18.33
C ARG A 186 -7.58 11.53 -17.33
N GLY A 187 -6.72 11.30 -16.34
CA GLY A 187 -6.80 10.13 -15.46
C GLY A 187 -6.40 8.86 -16.20
N ASP A 188 -7.33 7.94 -16.38
CA ASP A 188 -7.18 6.71 -17.17
C ASP A 188 -6.98 7.00 -18.67
N LYS A 189 -6.37 6.05 -19.39
CA LYS A 189 -6.09 6.22 -20.83
C LYS A 189 -7.34 6.29 -21.71
N THR A 190 -8.50 5.75 -21.27
CA THR A 190 -9.76 5.92 -22.03
C THR A 190 -10.26 7.37 -22.00
N ASN A 191 -9.65 8.21 -21.15
CA ASN A 191 -9.95 9.62 -21.03
C ASN A 191 -11.44 9.82 -20.73
N GLN A 192 -12.01 8.97 -19.88
CA GLN A 192 -13.43 9.00 -19.46
C GLN A 192 -13.63 9.78 -18.14
N GLY A 193 -12.65 10.62 -17.76
CA GLY A 193 -12.67 11.37 -16.50
C GLY A 193 -12.48 10.52 -15.24
N ILE A 194 -12.09 9.26 -15.39
CA ILE A 194 -11.81 8.32 -14.29
C ILE A 194 -10.37 8.57 -13.82
N PRO A 195 -10.13 9.05 -12.58
CA PRO A 195 -8.77 9.26 -12.08
C PRO A 195 -8.04 7.93 -11.82
N GLU A 196 -6.71 7.95 -11.86
CA GLU A 196 -5.84 6.81 -11.52
C GLU A 196 -4.68 7.27 -10.63
N LEU A 197 -4.04 6.36 -9.89
CA LEU A 197 -2.75 6.67 -9.26
C LEU A 197 -1.67 6.76 -10.36
N ASN A 198 -1.08 7.93 -10.56
CA ASN A 198 -0.07 8.19 -11.59
C ASN A 198 1.34 8.34 -10.98
N GLY A 199 2.31 7.56 -11.47
CA GLY A 199 3.69 7.55 -10.95
C GLY A 199 4.43 8.87 -11.14
N SER A 200 4.05 9.67 -12.15
CA SER A 200 4.54 11.04 -12.33
C SER A 200 4.10 11.96 -11.18
N SER A 201 2.85 11.84 -10.73
CA SER A 201 2.31 12.59 -9.60
C SER A 201 2.94 12.17 -8.27
N VAL A 202 3.06 10.87 -7.99
CA VAL A 202 3.69 10.33 -6.76
C VAL A 202 5.17 10.72 -6.68
N GLY A 203 5.91 10.59 -7.78
CA GLY A 203 7.33 10.95 -7.82
C GLY A 203 7.59 12.44 -7.66
N MET A 204 6.74 13.29 -8.24
CA MET A 204 6.82 14.74 -8.03
C MET A 204 6.47 15.13 -6.59
N ALA A 205 5.47 14.47 -5.98
CA ALA A 205 5.11 14.65 -4.57
C ALA A 205 6.28 14.30 -3.64
N LYS A 206 6.92 13.13 -3.82
CA LYS A 206 8.13 12.76 -3.07
C LYS A 206 9.21 13.84 -3.16
N ALA A 207 9.52 14.28 -4.38
CA ALA A 207 10.56 15.26 -4.61
C ALA A 207 10.25 16.64 -4.01
N ALA A 208 8.98 17.04 -4.00
CA ALA A 208 8.53 18.28 -3.36
C ALA A 208 8.67 18.22 -1.83
N LEU A 209 8.19 17.13 -1.22
CA LEU A 209 8.28 16.89 0.22
C LEU A 209 9.75 16.88 0.69
N GLU A 210 10.62 16.13 0.02
CA GLU A 210 12.06 16.09 0.31
C GLU A 210 12.80 17.40 0.03
N ALA A 211 12.30 18.26 -0.87
CA ALA A 211 12.98 19.52 -1.21
C ALA A 211 12.65 20.65 -0.22
N ILE A 212 11.48 20.59 0.43
CA ILE A 212 10.98 21.64 1.31
C ILE A 212 11.17 21.33 2.81
N ASP A 213 11.54 20.10 3.16
CA ASP A 213 11.85 19.72 4.55
C ASP A 213 13.06 20.48 5.11
N GLU A 214 12.89 21.00 6.33
CA GLU A 214 13.83 21.87 7.06
C GLU A 214 14.30 23.11 6.25
N LEU A 215 13.53 23.55 5.25
CA LEU A 215 13.84 24.73 4.44
C LEU A 215 13.24 26.01 5.02
N ASP A 216 14.09 27.03 5.23
CA ASP A 216 13.66 28.40 5.53
C ASP A 216 13.15 29.12 4.28
N LEU A 217 11.86 29.44 4.24
CA LEU A 217 11.20 30.11 3.12
C LEU A 217 11.57 31.59 2.93
N PHE A 218 12.22 32.22 3.91
CA PHE A 218 12.86 33.54 3.74
C PHE A 218 14.35 33.43 3.37
N GLY A 219 14.89 32.22 3.23
CA GLY A 219 16.28 31.95 2.90
C GLY A 219 17.24 32.46 3.98
N ALA A 220 18.39 33.02 3.59
CA ALA A 220 19.43 33.50 4.50
C ALA A 220 19.04 34.72 5.38
N HIS A 221 17.76 35.07 5.46
CA HIS A 221 17.21 36.19 6.24
C HIS A 221 15.99 35.80 7.10
N GLY A 222 15.65 34.52 7.18
CA GLY A 222 14.56 34.03 8.02
C GLY A 222 15.01 33.60 9.42
N GLY A 223 14.21 32.71 10.00
CA GLY A 223 14.45 32.16 11.33
C GLY A 223 13.56 30.94 11.61
N PRO A 224 13.55 30.46 12.86
CA PRO A 224 12.93 29.17 13.22
C PRO A 224 11.39 29.11 13.06
N THR A 225 10.73 30.21 12.68
CA THR A 225 9.29 30.30 12.37
C THR A 225 8.98 30.38 10.87
N SER A 226 10.01 30.49 10.00
CA SER A 226 9.87 30.43 8.53
C SER A 226 10.38 29.13 7.91
N VAL A 227 10.77 28.17 8.75
CA VAL A 227 11.14 26.79 8.38
C VAL A 227 9.88 25.96 8.14
N ILE A 228 9.89 25.15 7.07
CA ILE A 228 8.87 24.11 6.81
C ILE A 228 9.38 22.77 7.33
N HIS A 229 8.50 22.00 7.97
CA HIS A 229 8.80 20.65 8.44
C HIS A 229 7.94 19.60 7.71
N VAL A 230 8.55 18.47 7.38
CA VAL A 230 7.92 17.30 6.76
C VAL A 230 8.22 16.04 7.60
N LEU A 231 7.29 15.10 7.64
CA LEU A 231 7.54 13.81 8.30
C LEU A 231 8.20 12.83 7.34
N PRO A 232 9.33 12.20 7.71
CA PRO A 232 10.08 11.29 6.82
C PRO A 232 9.28 10.03 6.48
N ASP A 233 8.33 9.63 7.33
CA ASP A 233 7.43 8.51 7.07
C ASP A 233 6.55 8.77 5.82
N GLU A 234 6.08 10.00 5.58
CA GLU A 234 5.29 10.34 4.38
C GLU A 234 6.15 10.35 3.11
N VAL A 235 7.44 10.74 3.22
CA VAL A 235 8.43 10.65 2.13
C VAL A 235 8.69 9.19 1.75
N GLU A 236 8.89 8.30 2.73
CA GLU A 236 9.14 6.88 2.49
C GLU A 236 7.88 6.14 2.02
N HIS A 237 6.68 6.54 2.45
CA HIS A 237 5.44 6.07 1.83
C HIS A 237 5.41 6.40 0.33
N CYS A 238 5.79 7.63 -0.07
CA CYS A 238 5.91 7.98 -1.49
C CYS A 238 7.00 7.16 -2.21
N GLN A 239 8.12 6.87 -1.56
CA GLN A 239 9.20 6.01 -2.08
C GLN A 239 8.72 4.58 -2.37
N SER A 240 8.05 3.97 -1.40
CA SER A 240 7.48 2.62 -1.49
C SER A 240 6.50 2.51 -2.67
N ILE A 241 5.53 3.44 -2.75
CA ILE A 241 4.53 3.49 -3.82
C ILE A 241 5.20 3.71 -5.20
N LEU A 242 6.18 4.60 -5.29
CA LEU A 242 6.87 4.86 -6.55
C LEU A 242 7.64 3.62 -7.03
N CYS A 243 8.34 2.94 -6.12
CA CYS A 243 9.12 1.75 -6.46
C CYS A 243 8.26 0.53 -6.81
N SER A 244 7.06 0.40 -6.25
CA SER A 244 6.12 -0.67 -6.61
C SER A 244 5.42 -0.42 -7.97
N MET A 245 5.27 0.85 -8.37
CA MET A 245 4.65 1.23 -9.63
C MET A 245 5.60 1.11 -10.83
N LEU A 246 6.83 1.63 -10.73
CA LEU A 246 7.76 1.71 -11.85
C LEU A 246 8.16 0.33 -12.42
N PRO A 247 8.46 0.23 -13.75
CA PRO A 247 8.51 1.29 -14.75
C PRO A 247 7.12 1.74 -15.27
N ARG A 248 6.03 1.14 -14.80
CA ARG A 248 4.65 1.44 -15.20
C ARG A 248 4.17 2.76 -14.60
N ALA A 249 3.34 3.48 -15.36
CA ALA A 249 2.87 4.81 -14.97
C ALA A 249 1.54 4.80 -14.21
N SER A 250 0.60 3.92 -14.57
CA SER A 250 -0.68 3.74 -13.86
C SER A 250 -1.31 2.37 -14.17
N THR A 251 -2.47 2.07 -13.58
CA THR A 251 -3.22 0.81 -13.82
C THR A 251 -3.55 0.58 -15.30
N SER A 252 -3.85 1.67 -16.04
CA SER A 252 -4.11 1.63 -17.49
C SER A 252 -2.92 2.01 -18.38
N LYS A 253 -1.84 2.61 -17.84
CA LYS A 253 -0.65 3.03 -18.62
C LYS A 253 0.55 2.17 -18.27
N GLU A 254 0.85 1.15 -19.08
CA GLU A 254 1.98 0.24 -18.86
C GLU A 254 3.36 0.94 -18.91
N ILE A 255 3.44 2.12 -19.54
CA ILE A 255 4.61 3.01 -19.60
C ILE A 255 4.13 4.43 -19.98
N ASP A 256 4.82 5.49 -19.51
CA ASP A 256 4.54 6.89 -19.88
C ASP A 256 5.84 7.71 -19.88
N SER A 257 6.09 8.49 -20.95
CA SER A 257 7.29 9.33 -21.10
C SER A 257 7.38 10.45 -20.06
N GLY A 258 6.27 10.83 -19.42
CA GLY A 258 6.24 11.77 -18.30
C GLY A 258 7.07 11.32 -17.09
N LEU A 259 7.32 10.02 -16.94
CA LEU A 259 8.19 9.47 -15.90
C LEU A 259 9.66 9.91 -16.02
N LEU A 260 10.11 10.41 -17.19
CA LEU A 260 11.42 11.06 -17.33
C LEU A 260 11.61 12.24 -16.35
N SER A 261 10.52 12.97 -16.05
CA SER A 261 10.55 14.07 -15.07
C SER A 261 10.66 13.62 -13.61
N VAL A 262 10.48 12.31 -13.36
CA VAL A 262 10.53 11.68 -12.03
C VAL A 262 11.85 10.95 -11.79
N ILE A 263 12.30 10.15 -12.76
CA ILE A 263 13.56 9.37 -12.66
C ILE A 263 14.82 10.22 -12.87
N SER A 264 14.66 11.43 -13.40
CA SER A 264 15.74 12.39 -13.71
C SER A 264 15.28 13.82 -13.38
N PHE A 265 15.87 14.84 -14.00
CA PHE A 265 15.49 16.24 -13.77
C PHE A 265 14.00 16.51 -14.12
N PRO A 266 13.24 17.22 -13.27
CA PRO A 266 13.67 17.95 -12.08
C PRO A 266 13.62 17.18 -10.76
N ALA A 267 12.89 16.06 -10.69
CA ALA A 267 12.55 15.45 -9.42
C ALA A 267 13.66 14.58 -8.82
N PHE A 268 14.35 13.77 -9.63
CA PHE A 268 15.32 12.76 -9.17
C PHE A 268 14.79 11.86 -8.03
N ALA A 269 13.49 11.51 -8.07
CA ALA A 269 12.79 10.97 -6.91
C ALA A 269 13.15 9.50 -6.59
N VAL A 270 13.60 8.73 -7.58
CA VAL A 270 13.90 7.30 -7.45
C VAL A 270 15.34 7.11 -6.96
N GLU A 271 15.51 6.39 -5.85
CA GLU A 271 16.84 6.08 -5.30
C GLU A 271 17.52 4.86 -5.93
N ASP A 272 16.75 3.95 -6.54
CA ASP A 272 17.27 2.74 -7.17
C ASP A 272 17.74 3.02 -8.60
N ALA A 273 19.06 2.95 -8.82
CA ALA A 273 19.68 3.20 -10.11
C ALA A 273 19.34 2.15 -11.18
N ASP A 274 19.10 0.89 -10.80
CA ASP A 274 18.67 -0.15 -11.76
C ASP A 274 17.22 0.10 -12.17
N LEU A 275 16.35 0.51 -11.24
CA LEU A 275 14.96 0.89 -11.55
C LEU A 275 14.87 2.16 -12.42
N VAL A 276 15.72 3.16 -12.19
CA VAL A 276 15.89 4.33 -13.08
C VAL A 276 16.27 3.88 -14.49
N ASN A 277 17.28 3.02 -14.63
CA ASN A 277 17.74 2.53 -15.93
C ASN A 277 16.70 1.67 -16.65
N ILE A 278 16.01 0.76 -15.94
CA ILE A 278 14.89 -0.04 -16.48
C ILE A 278 13.77 0.88 -16.98
N THR A 279 13.40 1.90 -16.21
CA THR A 279 12.35 2.85 -16.60
C THR A 279 12.76 3.68 -17.82
N LYS A 280 13.98 4.23 -17.85
CA LYS A 280 14.49 4.97 -19.01
C LYS A 280 14.53 4.09 -20.27
N ASN A 281 14.99 2.84 -20.14
CA ASN A 281 15.08 1.91 -21.26
C ASN A 281 13.70 1.47 -21.79
N GLU A 282 12.70 1.25 -20.92
CA GLU A 282 11.33 0.96 -21.34
C GLU A 282 10.69 2.15 -22.08
N ILE A 283 10.88 3.38 -21.60
CA ILE A 283 10.42 4.60 -22.29
C ILE A 283 11.05 4.71 -23.69
N ILE A 284 12.39 4.59 -23.78
CA ILE A 284 13.09 4.68 -25.07
C ILE A 284 12.67 3.55 -26.01
N THR A 285 12.55 2.31 -25.51
CA THR A 285 12.23 1.14 -26.35
C THR A 285 10.78 1.12 -26.86
N LYS A 286 9.82 1.66 -26.09
CA LYS A 286 8.38 1.61 -26.42
C LYS A 286 7.78 2.90 -26.94
N LEU A 287 8.34 4.05 -26.58
CA LEU A 287 7.72 5.36 -26.84
C LEU A 287 8.55 6.29 -27.73
N GLN A 288 9.85 6.02 -27.97
CA GLN A 288 10.66 6.89 -28.84
C GLN A 288 10.33 6.70 -30.32
N GLY A 289 10.21 7.82 -31.03
CA GLY A 289 10.03 7.89 -32.48
C GLY A 289 11.11 8.72 -33.18
N ARG A 290 10.80 9.25 -34.36
CA ARG A 290 11.74 10.03 -35.20
C ARG A 290 11.74 11.54 -34.92
N TYR A 291 10.87 12.02 -34.03
CA TYR A 291 10.63 13.44 -33.73
C TYR A 291 10.46 13.74 -32.22
N GLY A 292 10.63 12.73 -31.36
CA GLY A 292 10.43 12.85 -29.91
C GLY A 292 10.06 11.50 -29.29
N CYS A 293 9.27 11.53 -28.21
CA CYS A 293 8.61 10.33 -27.70
C CYS A 293 7.08 10.53 -27.66
N CYS A 294 6.31 9.46 -27.85
CA CYS A 294 4.88 9.44 -27.56
C CYS A 294 4.65 9.58 -26.04
N ARG A 295 3.50 10.11 -25.61
CA ARG A 295 3.22 10.27 -24.17
C ARG A 295 3.04 8.91 -23.49
N PHE A 296 2.16 8.08 -24.04
CA PHE A 296 1.95 6.69 -23.68
C PHE A 296 1.39 5.92 -24.89
N LEU A 297 1.37 4.58 -24.84
CA LEU A 297 0.85 3.74 -25.93
C LEU A 297 -0.67 3.94 -26.12
N ARG A 298 -1.13 3.98 -27.37
CA ARG A 298 -2.52 4.24 -27.78
C ARG A 298 -3.07 5.61 -27.35
N ASP A 299 -2.21 6.63 -27.21
CA ASP A 299 -2.64 8.01 -26.97
C ASP A 299 -3.16 8.68 -28.26
N GLY A 300 -4.47 8.95 -28.31
CA GLY A 300 -5.11 9.58 -29.46
C GLY A 300 -4.88 11.09 -29.63
N TYR A 301 -4.24 11.77 -28.68
CA TYR A 301 -4.24 13.25 -28.65
C TYR A 301 -3.62 13.89 -29.90
N LYS A 302 -4.44 14.68 -30.62
CA LYS A 302 -4.14 15.33 -31.91
C LYS A 302 -3.72 14.36 -33.02
N THR A 303 -3.99 13.06 -32.88
CA THR A 303 -3.81 12.08 -33.97
C THR A 303 -4.89 12.29 -35.04
N PRO A 304 -4.67 11.95 -36.32
CA PRO A 304 -5.65 12.20 -37.38
C PRO A 304 -6.93 11.34 -37.32
N LYS A 305 -7.03 10.43 -36.35
CA LYS A 305 -8.22 9.60 -36.09
C LYS A 305 -8.97 10.03 -34.82
N GLU A 306 -8.47 11.04 -34.09
CA GLU A 306 -9.20 11.64 -32.96
C GLU A 306 -10.32 12.54 -33.48
N ASP A 307 -11.55 12.33 -32.99
CA ASP A 307 -12.62 13.33 -33.09
C ASP A 307 -12.38 14.44 -32.04
N PRO A 308 -12.07 15.69 -32.46
CA PRO A 308 -11.80 16.81 -31.56
C PRO A 308 -13.07 17.49 -31.03
N SER A 309 -14.27 17.05 -31.43
CA SER A 309 -15.54 17.65 -30.98
C SER A 309 -16.03 17.14 -29.62
N ARG A 310 -15.38 16.11 -29.08
CA ARG A 310 -15.72 15.39 -27.85
C ARG A 310 -14.55 15.38 -26.87
N LEU A 311 -14.83 15.27 -25.57
CA LEU A 311 -13.80 15.23 -24.53
C LEU A 311 -13.23 13.82 -24.28
N HIS A 312 -14.04 12.77 -24.47
CA HIS A 312 -13.75 11.40 -24.06
C HIS A 312 -13.67 10.45 -25.28
N TYR A 313 -12.94 9.34 -25.16
CA TYR A 313 -12.78 8.36 -26.25
C TYR A 313 -13.80 7.21 -26.17
N ASP A 314 -14.29 6.73 -27.32
CA ASP A 314 -14.90 5.41 -27.36
C ASP A 314 -13.81 4.36 -27.09
N PRO A 315 -14.02 3.39 -26.16
CA PRO A 315 -13.00 2.40 -25.81
C PRO A 315 -12.44 1.61 -27.00
N ALA A 316 -13.21 1.43 -28.07
CA ALA A 316 -12.76 0.72 -29.28
C ALA A 316 -11.74 1.52 -30.11
N GLU A 317 -11.73 2.85 -30.00
CA GLU A 317 -10.87 3.72 -30.81
C GLU A 317 -9.41 3.75 -30.33
N LEU A 318 -9.12 3.35 -29.09
CA LEU A 318 -7.74 3.23 -28.60
C LEU A 318 -6.87 2.37 -29.53
N LYS A 319 -7.44 1.33 -30.15
CA LYS A 319 -6.72 0.50 -31.12
C LYS A 319 -6.42 1.20 -32.45
N LEU A 320 -7.16 2.26 -32.79
CA LEU A 320 -6.93 3.08 -33.99
C LEU A 320 -5.77 4.07 -33.78
N PHE A 321 -5.46 4.44 -32.53
CA PHE A 321 -4.33 5.33 -32.23
C PHE A 321 -2.98 4.61 -32.24
N GLU A 322 -2.97 3.27 -32.22
CA GLU A 322 -1.77 2.45 -32.16
C GLU A 322 -0.88 2.62 -33.41
N ASN A 323 0.41 2.93 -33.20
CA ASN A 323 1.43 3.27 -34.20
C ASN A 323 1.27 4.65 -34.86
N ILE A 324 0.25 5.43 -34.51
CA ILE A 324 0.02 6.78 -35.06
C ILE A 324 -0.01 7.86 -33.98
N GLU A 325 0.28 7.49 -32.72
CA GLU A 325 0.36 8.39 -31.56
C GLU A 325 1.30 9.57 -31.87
N CYS A 326 0.99 10.75 -31.35
CA CYS A 326 1.79 11.94 -31.61
C CYS A 326 3.12 11.93 -30.85
N GLU A 327 4.21 12.29 -31.53
CA GLU A 327 5.57 12.31 -30.97
C GLU A 327 5.91 13.72 -30.43
N TRP A 328 6.38 13.82 -29.19
CA TRP A 328 6.60 15.11 -28.51
C TRP A 328 8.11 15.41 -28.33
N PRO A 329 8.65 16.50 -28.91
CA PRO A 329 10.08 16.86 -28.80
C PRO A 329 10.55 17.16 -27.37
N VAL A 330 9.64 17.48 -26.44
CA VAL A 330 9.99 17.82 -25.05
C VAL A 330 10.73 16.67 -24.35
N PHE A 331 10.43 15.41 -24.67
CA PHE A 331 11.10 14.26 -24.05
C PHE A 331 12.57 14.14 -24.44
N TRP A 332 12.96 14.59 -25.64
CA TRP A 332 14.38 14.75 -25.99
C TRP A 332 15.05 15.87 -25.19
N THR A 333 14.33 16.92 -24.78
CA THR A 333 14.90 17.93 -23.85
C THR A 333 15.14 17.35 -22.46
N TYR A 334 14.28 16.44 -21.98
CA TYR A 334 14.53 15.66 -20.76
C TYR A 334 15.74 14.73 -20.91
N LEU A 335 15.91 14.04 -22.04
CA LEU A 335 17.05 13.14 -22.28
C LEU A 335 18.38 13.90 -22.47
N ILE A 336 18.36 15.13 -22.99
CA ILE A 336 19.51 16.05 -22.97
C ILE A 336 19.87 16.42 -21.52
N LEU A 337 18.89 16.79 -20.69
CA LEU A 337 19.13 17.15 -19.29
C LEU A 337 19.64 15.93 -18.49
N ASP A 338 19.03 14.77 -18.67
CA ASP A 338 19.48 13.50 -18.08
C ASP A 338 20.95 13.18 -18.43
N GLY A 339 21.34 13.37 -19.70
CA GLY A 339 22.73 13.18 -20.12
C GLY A 339 23.68 14.19 -19.47
N ILE A 340 23.26 15.45 -19.30
CA ILE A 340 24.04 16.49 -18.61
C ILE A 340 24.24 16.15 -17.13
N PHE A 341 23.19 15.69 -16.43
CA PHE A 341 23.27 15.35 -15.01
C PHE A 341 24.08 14.08 -14.74
N ASN A 342 24.02 13.08 -15.65
CA ASN A 342 24.82 11.85 -15.57
C ASN A 342 26.25 11.99 -16.14
N GLY A 343 26.57 13.10 -16.82
CA GLY A 343 27.86 13.30 -17.49
C GLY A 343 28.02 12.55 -18.83
N ASP A 344 26.94 12.00 -19.37
CA ASP A 344 26.93 11.31 -20.67
C ASP A 344 26.91 12.32 -21.83
N HIS A 345 28.10 12.74 -22.24
CA HIS A 345 28.28 13.61 -23.40
C HIS A 345 27.85 12.99 -24.73
N VAL A 346 27.69 11.66 -24.84
CA VAL A 346 27.22 10.99 -26.06
C VAL A 346 25.70 11.14 -26.15
N GLN A 347 24.97 10.78 -25.09
CA GLN A 347 23.52 10.98 -24.98
C GLN A 347 23.14 12.47 -25.22
N VAL A 348 23.92 13.40 -24.64
CA VAL A 348 23.72 14.84 -24.85
C VAL A 348 23.90 15.25 -26.32
N GLN A 349 24.91 14.74 -27.02
CA GLN A 349 25.16 15.14 -28.41
C GLN A 349 24.13 14.53 -29.37
N GLU A 350 23.78 13.25 -29.19
CA GLU A 350 22.78 12.53 -29.97
C GLU A 350 21.43 13.26 -29.98
N TYR A 351 20.85 13.51 -28.80
CA TYR A 351 19.56 14.19 -28.71
C TYR A 351 19.62 15.68 -29.09
N ARG A 352 20.79 16.35 -28.99
CA ARG A 352 20.96 17.72 -29.52
C ARG A 352 20.97 17.76 -31.04
N GLU A 353 21.60 16.80 -31.71
CA GLU A 353 21.60 16.69 -33.18
C GLU A 353 20.21 16.31 -33.70
N ALA A 354 19.56 15.32 -33.08
CA ALA A 354 18.19 14.93 -33.40
C ALA A 354 17.20 16.10 -33.25
N LEU A 355 17.26 16.82 -32.12
CA LEU A 355 16.40 17.97 -31.86
C LEU A 355 16.67 19.12 -32.83
N GLU A 356 17.92 19.46 -33.14
CA GLU A 356 18.26 20.50 -34.14
C GLU A 356 17.66 20.20 -35.52
N GLY A 357 17.55 18.92 -35.90
CA GLY A 357 16.90 18.49 -37.14
C GLY A 357 15.41 18.82 -37.23
N ILE A 358 14.73 19.02 -36.10
CA ILE A 358 13.28 19.28 -36.01
C ILE A 358 12.92 20.67 -35.44
N LEU A 359 13.89 21.55 -35.17
CA LEU A 359 13.60 22.91 -34.68
C LEU A 359 13.02 23.82 -35.77
N ILE A 360 11.84 24.39 -35.53
CA ILE A 360 11.18 25.31 -36.46
C ILE A 360 11.85 26.69 -36.38
N ARG A 361 12.28 27.23 -37.53
CA ARG A 361 13.03 28.50 -37.61
C ARG A 361 12.13 29.64 -38.08
N LYS A 362 11.84 30.63 -37.21
CA LYS A 362 11.18 31.91 -37.57
C LYS A 362 12.04 32.69 -38.58
N LYS A 363 11.43 33.61 -39.34
CA LYS A 363 12.11 34.47 -40.34
C LYS A 363 13.25 35.34 -39.77
N ASN A 364 13.28 35.60 -38.46
CA ASN A 364 14.34 36.32 -37.75
C ASN A 364 15.45 35.39 -37.19
N GLY A 365 15.44 34.10 -37.52
CA GLY A 365 16.44 33.12 -37.07
C GLY A 365 16.13 32.46 -35.72
N ILE A 366 15.05 32.86 -35.02
CA ILE A 366 14.64 32.22 -33.76
C ILE A 366 14.22 30.77 -33.99
N ARG A 367 14.73 29.88 -33.14
CA ARG A 367 14.38 28.46 -33.10
C ARG A 367 13.23 28.24 -32.11
N LEU A 368 12.22 27.48 -32.53
CA LEU A 368 11.05 27.12 -31.74
C LEU A 368 10.94 25.60 -31.63
N ILE A 369 10.53 25.14 -30.46
CA ILE A 369 10.02 23.78 -30.24
C ILE A 369 8.49 23.79 -30.42
N PRO A 370 7.92 22.95 -31.32
CA PRO A 370 6.48 22.70 -31.36
C PRO A 370 6.07 21.78 -30.20
N GLU A 371 4.77 21.75 -29.91
CA GLU A 371 4.17 20.83 -28.94
C GLU A 371 4.40 19.37 -29.32
N LEU A 372 4.07 19.00 -30.57
CA LEU A 372 4.17 17.63 -31.07
C LEU A 372 4.28 17.51 -32.60
N TYR A 373 4.55 16.30 -33.06
CA TYR A 373 4.61 15.86 -34.45
C TYR A 373 3.58 14.76 -34.73
N ALA A 374 2.63 15.05 -35.62
CA ALA A 374 1.52 14.18 -35.99
C ALA A 374 1.70 13.58 -37.40
N VAL A 375 1.17 12.38 -37.62
CA VAL A 375 1.08 11.77 -38.96
C VAL A 375 0.17 12.63 -39.85
N PRO A 376 0.47 12.86 -41.14
CA PRO A 376 -0.47 13.51 -42.06
C PRO A 376 -1.75 12.70 -42.26
N ALA A 377 -2.91 13.36 -42.28
CA ALA A 377 -4.22 12.69 -42.33
C ALA A 377 -4.44 11.86 -43.62
N ASP A 378 -3.79 12.24 -44.71
CA ASP A 378 -3.76 11.55 -46.00
C ASP A 378 -2.85 10.31 -46.02
N LYS A 379 -1.99 10.13 -44.99
CA LYS A 379 -0.96 9.07 -44.92
C LYS A 379 -1.16 8.06 -43.79
N VAL A 380 -2.26 8.13 -43.04
CA VAL A 380 -2.47 7.22 -41.89
C VAL A 380 -2.44 5.74 -42.29
N GLU A 381 -3.01 5.41 -43.45
CA GLU A 381 -3.01 4.02 -43.95
C GLU A 381 -1.64 3.55 -44.49
N GLU A 382 -0.70 4.47 -44.74
CA GLU A 382 0.71 4.17 -45.07
C GLU A 382 1.48 3.79 -43.80
N GLU A 383 1.30 4.58 -42.72
CA GLU A 383 1.91 4.34 -41.41
C GLU A 383 1.38 3.07 -40.73
N TYR A 384 0.08 2.75 -40.83
CA TYR A 384 -0.44 1.46 -40.34
C TYR A 384 0.17 0.24 -41.04
N GLN A 385 0.55 0.37 -42.32
CA GLN A 385 1.18 -0.72 -43.07
C GLN A 385 2.67 -0.84 -42.75
N ASN A 386 3.34 0.27 -42.47
CA ASN A 386 4.77 0.34 -42.17
C ASN A 386 5.02 1.36 -41.03
N PRO A 387 4.86 0.96 -39.75
CA PRO A 387 5.02 1.86 -38.61
C PRO A 387 6.34 2.64 -38.58
N HIS A 388 6.26 3.89 -38.13
CA HIS A 388 7.35 4.86 -38.00
C HIS A 388 8.03 5.28 -39.32
N THR A 389 7.43 5.00 -40.48
CA THR A 389 8.03 5.34 -41.79
C THR A 389 7.53 6.65 -42.38
N VAL A 390 6.33 7.10 -42.02
CA VAL A 390 5.75 8.34 -42.54
C VAL A 390 6.37 9.56 -41.87
N ASP A 391 6.77 10.55 -42.69
CA ASP A 391 7.26 11.84 -42.17
C ASP A 391 6.11 12.66 -41.56
N ARG A 392 6.33 13.12 -40.33
CA ARG A 392 5.33 13.80 -39.49
C ARG A 392 5.37 15.32 -39.67
N VAL A 393 4.22 15.95 -39.47
CA VAL A 393 4.05 17.41 -39.48
C VAL A 393 3.93 17.97 -38.07
N ALA A 394 4.57 19.11 -37.82
CA ALA A 394 4.46 19.80 -36.54
C ALA A 394 3.03 20.33 -36.33
N SER A 395 2.50 20.15 -35.12
CA SER A 395 1.15 20.58 -34.74
C SER A 395 1.10 21.02 -33.28
N GLY A 396 0.02 21.72 -32.91
CA GLY A 396 -0.21 22.22 -31.56
C GLY A 396 0.50 23.54 -31.23
N LYS A 397 0.75 23.80 -29.94
CA LYS A 397 1.37 25.05 -29.43
C LYS A 397 2.74 25.30 -30.10
N LEU A 398 2.99 26.53 -30.56
CA LEU A 398 4.26 26.92 -31.19
C LEU A 398 4.65 28.39 -30.88
N PRO A 399 5.64 28.65 -30.01
CA PRO A 399 6.41 27.68 -29.24
C PRO A 399 5.56 26.96 -28.17
N HIS A 400 5.89 25.71 -27.90
CA HIS A 400 5.49 25.04 -26.67
C HIS A 400 6.41 25.51 -25.54
N MET A 401 5.96 26.47 -24.71
CA MET A 401 6.85 27.20 -23.79
C MET A 401 7.57 26.31 -22.76
N TRP A 402 6.96 25.22 -22.29
CA TRP A 402 7.61 24.19 -21.46
C TRP A 402 8.82 23.56 -22.17
N GLY A 403 8.62 23.02 -23.38
CA GLY A 403 9.73 22.44 -24.16
C GLY A 403 10.78 23.46 -24.57
N GLN A 404 10.35 24.67 -24.96
CA GLN A 404 11.23 25.79 -25.27
C GLN A 404 12.12 26.17 -24.07
N SER A 405 11.54 26.18 -22.86
CA SER A 405 12.25 26.49 -21.62
C SER A 405 13.31 25.43 -21.28
N LEU A 406 12.94 24.14 -21.29
CA LEU A 406 13.88 23.05 -21.01
C LEU A 406 15.02 22.97 -22.04
N TYR A 407 14.76 23.28 -23.32
CA TYR A 407 15.80 23.41 -24.35
C TYR A 407 16.77 24.58 -24.09
N ILE A 408 16.27 25.75 -23.70
CA ILE A 408 17.12 26.90 -23.35
C ILE A 408 17.99 26.55 -22.13
N LEU A 409 17.40 25.94 -21.10
CA LEU A 409 18.10 25.49 -19.90
C LEU A 409 19.19 24.45 -20.22
N GLY A 410 18.84 23.42 -20.98
CA GLY A 410 19.76 22.40 -21.48
C GLY A 410 20.91 22.98 -22.31
N CYS A 411 20.65 24.02 -23.12
CA CYS A 411 21.71 24.72 -23.83
C CYS A 411 22.63 25.53 -22.91
N LEU A 412 22.09 26.27 -21.93
CA LEU A 412 22.90 27.04 -20.97
C LEU A 412 23.85 26.14 -20.15
N LEU A 413 23.38 24.95 -19.78
CA LEU A 413 24.19 23.91 -19.13
C LEU A 413 25.24 23.31 -20.08
N ALA A 414 24.81 22.81 -21.26
CA ALA A 414 25.70 22.14 -22.21
C ALA A 414 26.69 23.08 -22.93
N GLU A 415 26.58 24.40 -22.72
CA GLU A 415 27.56 25.41 -23.12
C GLU A 415 28.40 25.93 -21.95
N GLY A 416 28.19 25.43 -20.73
CA GLY A 416 28.98 25.75 -19.53
C GLY A 416 28.66 27.10 -18.89
N PHE A 417 27.59 27.78 -19.29
CA PHE A 417 27.12 28.98 -18.59
C PHE A 417 26.60 28.63 -17.20
N LEU A 418 25.87 27.51 -17.09
CA LEU A 418 25.41 26.93 -15.84
C LEU A 418 26.13 25.59 -15.58
N ALA A 419 26.27 25.24 -14.30
CA ALA A 419 26.60 23.91 -13.81
C ALA A 419 25.36 23.25 -13.21
N ALA A 420 25.31 21.91 -13.21
CA ALA A 420 24.17 21.14 -12.70
C ALA A 420 23.74 21.55 -11.27
N GLY A 421 24.70 21.79 -10.37
CA GLY A 421 24.43 22.21 -8.99
C GLY A 421 23.94 23.66 -8.81
N GLU A 422 23.91 24.48 -9.86
CA GLU A 422 23.29 25.82 -9.79
C GLU A 422 21.77 25.75 -10.00
N ILE A 423 21.28 24.76 -10.75
CA ILE A 423 19.84 24.53 -10.99
C ILE A 423 19.26 23.38 -10.12
N ASP A 424 20.13 22.70 -9.37
CA ASP A 424 19.81 21.77 -8.30
C ASP A 424 20.68 22.09 -7.06
N PRO A 425 20.49 23.27 -6.43
CA PRO A 425 21.21 23.65 -5.21
C PRO A 425 20.91 22.73 -4.02
N LEU A 426 19.76 22.06 -4.00
CA LEU A 426 19.41 21.06 -2.99
C LEU A 426 20.06 19.67 -3.24
N ASN A 427 20.82 19.52 -4.32
CA ASN A 427 21.62 18.33 -4.65
C ASN A 427 20.84 17.02 -4.84
N ARG A 428 19.57 17.12 -5.24
CA ARG A 428 18.65 16.00 -5.46
C ARG A 428 19.17 14.98 -6.47
N ARG A 429 19.97 15.41 -7.45
CA ARG A 429 20.63 14.54 -8.45
C ARG A 429 21.48 13.41 -7.87
N PHE A 430 21.83 13.45 -6.58
CA PHE A 430 22.60 12.42 -5.90
C PHE A 430 21.73 11.37 -5.17
N SER A 431 20.40 11.36 -5.36
CA SER A 431 19.47 10.40 -4.72
C SER A 431 19.85 8.93 -4.95
N THR A 432 20.43 8.60 -6.10
CA THR A 432 20.94 7.27 -6.49
C THR A 432 22.39 6.98 -6.06
N SER A 433 23.06 7.93 -5.40
CA SER A 433 24.45 7.72 -4.93
C SER A 433 24.51 6.70 -3.79
N PHE A 434 25.59 5.92 -3.73
CA PHE A 434 25.79 4.91 -2.69
C PHE A 434 25.71 5.50 -1.27
N LYS A 435 24.90 4.89 -0.42
CA LYS A 435 24.65 5.30 0.98
C LYS A 435 25.30 4.28 1.92
N PRO A 436 25.96 4.72 3.01
CA PRO A 436 26.66 3.81 3.92
C PRO A 436 25.69 2.98 4.77
N ASP A 437 26.17 1.83 5.27
CA ASP A 437 25.48 1.00 6.26
C ASP A 437 24.87 1.83 7.41
N VAL A 438 23.55 1.82 7.52
CA VAL A 438 22.85 2.36 8.70
C VAL A 438 23.11 1.44 9.90
N VAL A 439 23.48 2.02 11.03
CA VAL A 439 23.55 1.33 12.33
C VAL A 439 22.47 1.91 13.23
N VAL A 440 21.44 1.11 13.52
CA VAL A 440 20.31 1.52 14.33
C VAL A 440 20.68 1.47 15.81
N GLN A 441 20.53 2.60 16.50
CA GLN A 441 20.78 2.71 17.93
C GLN A 441 19.52 2.34 18.70
N VAL A 442 19.64 1.47 19.69
CA VAL A 442 18.49 0.99 20.49
C VAL A 442 18.76 1.27 21.96
N CYS A 443 17.97 2.17 22.55
CA CYS A 443 18.02 2.45 23.97
C CYS A 443 17.01 1.57 24.70
N LEU A 444 17.49 0.64 25.53
CA LEU A 444 16.64 -0.18 26.39
C LEU A 444 16.38 0.57 27.70
N VAL A 445 15.12 0.75 28.06
CA VAL A 445 14.69 1.49 29.26
C VAL A 445 13.74 0.63 30.09
N ALA A 446 13.80 0.68 31.42
CA ALA A 446 12.85 0.01 32.29
C ALA A 446 11.70 0.96 32.70
N GLU A 447 10.45 0.50 32.60
CA GLU A 447 9.27 1.22 33.12
C GLU A 447 9.35 1.44 34.64
N SER A 448 9.98 0.52 35.39
CA SER A 448 10.10 0.60 36.85
C SER A 448 11.40 -0.02 37.39
N GLU A 449 11.78 0.36 38.62
CA GLU A 449 12.91 -0.22 39.36
C GLU A 449 12.80 -1.76 39.52
N LYS A 450 11.57 -2.29 39.65
CA LYS A 450 11.31 -3.73 39.66
C LYS A 450 11.82 -4.37 38.37
N ILE A 451 11.43 -3.81 37.22
CA ILE A 451 11.81 -4.32 35.89
C ILE A 451 13.32 -4.12 35.65
N GLN A 452 13.89 -2.98 36.03
CA GLN A 452 15.35 -2.76 36.00
C GLN A 452 16.10 -3.84 36.80
N THR A 453 15.60 -4.20 37.97
CA THR A 453 16.18 -5.26 38.81
C THR A 453 16.07 -6.65 38.18
N LEU A 454 14.97 -6.96 37.47
CA LEU A 454 14.82 -8.22 36.74
C LEU A 454 15.74 -8.29 35.51
N LEU A 455 15.95 -7.17 34.81
CA LEU A 455 16.89 -7.05 33.69
C LEU A 455 18.33 -7.23 34.19
N ARG A 456 18.70 -6.54 35.27
CA ARG A 456 20.04 -6.62 35.89
C ARG A 456 20.38 -8.03 36.37
N LYS A 457 19.42 -8.76 36.97
CA LYS A 457 19.55 -10.19 37.31
C LYS A 457 19.86 -11.09 36.11
N ASN A 458 19.45 -10.68 34.90
CA ASN A 458 19.63 -11.42 33.65
C ASN A 458 20.86 -11.01 32.83
N GLY A 459 21.70 -10.11 33.36
CA GLY A 459 22.91 -9.57 32.70
C GLY A 459 22.67 -8.30 31.88
N LEU A 460 21.48 -7.69 31.97
CA LEU A 460 21.09 -6.51 31.20
C LEU A 460 21.04 -5.28 32.14
N ASP A 461 22.06 -4.43 32.11
CA ASP A 461 22.02 -3.16 32.85
C ASP A 461 21.36 -2.07 32.00
N VAL A 462 20.32 -1.43 32.54
CA VAL A 462 19.50 -0.43 31.85
C VAL A 462 19.12 0.72 32.80
N GLN A 463 18.79 1.87 32.24
CA GLN A 463 18.19 3.00 32.96
C GLN A 463 16.67 2.76 33.15
N THR A 464 16.08 3.21 34.25
CA THR A 464 14.62 3.43 34.31
C THR A 464 14.23 4.68 33.51
N VAL A 465 12.95 4.89 33.21
CA VAL A 465 12.46 6.12 32.57
C VAL A 465 12.85 7.38 33.36
N ALA A 466 12.90 7.31 34.70
CA ALA A 466 13.34 8.43 35.55
C ALA A 466 14.86 8.68 35.48
N ASP A 467 15.66 7.63 35.32
CA ASP A 467 17.13 7.72 35.23
C ASP A 467 17.65 8.38 33.93
N VAL A 468 16.78 8.65 32.95
CA VAL A 468 17.17 9.23 31.64
C VAL A 468 17.16 10.78 31.64
N LEU A 469 16.67 11.40 32.71
CA LEU A 469 16.64 12.86 32.85
C LEU A 469 18.05 13.47 32.67
N PRO A 470 18.21 14.61 31.95
CA PRO A 470 17.15 15.54 31.53
C PRO A 470 16.41 15.16 30.24
N ILE A 471 16.72 14.05 29.59
CA ILE A 471 16.00 13.62 28.37
C ILE A 471 14.65 13.04 28.78
N ARG A 472 13.57 13.52 28.15
CA ARG A 472 12.20 13.04 28.43
C ARG A 472 11.79 11.95 27.44
N VAL A 473 11.43 10.78 27.96
CA VAL A 473 10.83 9.68 27.18
C VAL A 473 9.31 9.86 27.19
N MET A 474 8.67 9.87 26.01
CA MET A 474 7.23 10.07 25.85
C MET A 474 6.61 9.07 24.86
N PRO A 475 5.31 8.73 24.96
CA PRO A 475 4.62 7.91 23.95
C PRO A 475 4.44 8.62 22.59
N ALA A 476 4.46 7.88 21.48
CA ALA A 476 4.29 8.42 20.12
C ALA A 476 3.03 9.29 19.91
N ARG A 477 1.92 8.97 20.60
CA ARG A 477 0.68 9.78 20.55
C ARG A 477 0.92 11.24 20.96
N ILE A 478 1.79 11.50 21.93
CA ILE A 478 2.11 12.88 22.40
C ILE A 478 2.80 13.68 21.29
N LEU A 479 3.68 13.05 20.51
CA LEU A 479 4.29 13.68 19.33
C LEU A 479 3.23 13.96 18.24
N SER A 480 2.25 13.08 18.09
CA SER A 480 1.16 13.25 17.13
C SER A 480 0.30 14.48 17.48
N HIS A 481 -0.06 14.68 18.76
CA HIS A 481 -0.74 15.91 19.23
C HIS A 481 0.14 17.17 19.08
N ILE A 482 1.43 17.08 19.41
CA ILE A 482 2.41 18.18 19.20
C ILE A 482 2.41 18.66 17.74
N TYR A 483 2.41 17.73 16.78
CA TYR A 483 2.39 18.07 15.36
C TYR A 483 1.04 18.60 14.85
N VAL A 484 -0.08 18.43 15.57
CA VAL A 484 -1.38 19.04 15.16
C VAL A 484 -1.29 20.55 15.13
N LYS A 485 -0.64 21.16 16.13
CA LYS A 485 -0.46 22.62 16.23
C LYS A 485 0.47 23.19 15.13
N LEU A 486 1.25 22.36 14.42
CA LEU A 486 2.11 22.82 13.32
C LEU A 486 1.27 23.37 12.16
N GLY A 487 1.53 24.62 11.79
CA GLY A 487 0.89 25.27 10.65
C GLY A 487 -0.55 25.74 10.91
N ASN A 488 -1.01 25.83 12.17
CA ASN A 488 -2.24 26.56 12.46
C ASN A 488 -2.10 28.03 11.99
N ASN A 489 -3.20 28.61 11.52
CA ASN A 489 -3.30 30.05 11.28
C ASN A 489 -4.77 30.49 11.33
N LYS A 490 -5.19 31.04 12.48
CA LYS A 490 -6.56 31.53 12.72
C LYS A 490 -7.03 32.60 11.72
N LYS A 491 -6.11 33.41 11.18
CA LYS A 491 -6.40 34.45 10.17
C LYS A 491 -6.71 33.88 8.78
N LEU A 492 -6.11 32.75 8.41
CA LEU A 492 -6.37 32.02 7.18
C LEU A 492 -7.43 30.91 7.32
N GLN A 493 -7.92 30.67 8.54
CA GLN A 493 -8.81 29.56 8.89
C GLN A 493 -8.19 28.19 8.55
N LEU A 494 -6.90 28.04 8.88
CA LEU A 494 -6.14 26.80 8.71
C LEU A 494 -5.92 26.12 10.06
N SER A 495 -6.34 24.86 10.19
CA SER A 495 -6.28 24.10 11.45
C SER A 495 -4.87 23.63 11.85
N GLY A 496 -3.94 23.57 10.90
CA GLY A 496 -2.65 22.89 11.06
C GLY A 496 -2.66 21.46 10.51
N ARG A 497 -1.84 20.56 11.06
CA ARG A 497 -1.78 19.16 10.62
C ARG A 497 -2.97 18.38 11.19
N PRO A 498 -3.71 17.59 10.39
CA PRO A 498 -4.71 16.66 10.94
C PRO A 498 -4.05 15.66 11.88
N TYR A 499 -4.76 15.24 12.94
CA TYR A 499 -4.26 14.17 13.81
C TYR A 499 -4.04 12.89 12.99
N ARG A 500 -2.78 12.50 12.88
CA ARG A 500 -2.30 11.30 12.20
C ARG A 500 -1.09 10.79 12.98
N HIS A 501 -1.00 9.48 13.17
CA HIS A 501 0.12 8.82 13.83
C HIS A 501 1.45 9.15 13.15
N ILE A 502 2.56 8.95 13.87
CA ILE A 502 3.92 9.18 13.39
C ILE A 502 4.67 7.85 13.45
N GLY A 503 5.26 7.48 12.33
CA GLY A 503 5.90 6.18 12.13
C GLY A 503 7.25 6.05 12.84
N VAL A 504 7.98 4.99 12.50
CA VAL A 504 9.26 4.69 13.14
C VAL A 504 10.37 5.65 12.70
N LEU A 505 10.28 6.26 11.50
CA LEU A 505 11.28 7.23 11.02
C LEU A 505 11.16 8.56 11.77
N GLY A 506 9.94 9.01 12.07
CA GLY A 506 9.69 10.14 12.95
C GLY A 506 10.07 9.84 14.41
N THR A 507 9.54 8.76 14.99
CA THR A 507 9.75 8.45 16.43
C THR A 507 11.20 8.11 16.79
N SER A 508 12.02 7.60 15.85
CA SER A 508 13.45 7.29 16.09
C SER A 508 14.40 8.50 15.99
N LYS A 509 13.89 9.73 16.13
CA LYS A 509 14.67 10.97 16.26
C LYS A 509 14.78 11.41 17.72
N LEU A 510 15.77 12.28 18.01
CA LEU A 510 15.70 13.15 19.18
C LEU A 510 15.08 14.49 18.79
N TYR A 511 14.25 15.03 19.68
CA TYR A 511 13.45 16.24 19.45
C TYR A 511 13.87 17.32 20.45
N ILE A 512 14.18 18.52 19.97
CA ILE A 512 14.52 19.68 20.80
C ILE A 512 13.33 20.64 20.78
N ILE A 513 12.73 20.87 21.95
CA ILE A 513 11.54 21.72 22.15
C ILE A 513 11.76 22.56 23.40
N ARG A 514 11.62 23.90 23.35
CA ARG A 514 11.91 24.83 24.47
C ARG A 514 13.26 24.53 25.17
N ASN A 515 14.29 24.26 24.36
CA ASN A 515 15.65 23.87 24.78
C ASN A 515 15.74 22.60 25.69
N ARG A 516 14.77 21.68 25.59
CA ARG A 516 14.75 20.37 26.27
C ARG A 516 14.74 19.25 25.24
N ILE A 517 15.39 18.13 25.55
CA ILE A 517 15.47 16.97 24.66
C ILE A 517 14.36 15.96 24.99
N TYR A 518 13.61 15.55 23.98
CA TYR A 518 12.59 14.52 24.03
C TYR A 518 12.98 13.35 23.11
N THR A 519 12.57 12.13 23.49
CA THR A 519 12.57 10.95 22.62
C THR A 519 11.20 10.29 22.70
N PHE A 520 10.73 9.73 21.60
CA PHE A 520 9.41 9.14 21.52
C PHE A 520 9.50 7.62 21.32
N THR A 521 8.76 6.87 22.13
CA THR A 521 8.73 5.41 22.01
C THR A 521 7.94 5.01 20.75
N PRO A 522 8.33 3.96 20.01
CA PRO A 522 7.64 3.57 18.78
C PRO A 522 6.13 3.37 18.94
N GLN A 523 5.38 3.72 17.90
CA GLN A 523 3.91 3.60 17.88
C GLN A 523 3.42 2.17 18.16
N PHE A 524 4.13 1.14 17.65
CA PHE A 524 3.72 -0.27 17.74
C PHE A 524 3.68 -0.88 19.16
N ILE A 525 4.12 -0.17 20.19
CA ILE A 525 4.01 -0.62 21.59
C ILE A 525 2.96 0.16 22.41
N ASP A 526 2.23 1.10 21.81
CA ASP A 526 1.22 1.89 22.53
C ASP A 526 -0.10 1.09 22.71
N GLN A 527 -0.22 0.42 23.85
CA GLN A 527 -1.32 -0.50 24.18
C GLN A 527 -2.70 0.17 24.36
N HIS A 528 -2.78 1.51 24.39
CA HIS A 528 -4.04 2.23 24.64
C HIS A 528 -5.02 2.06 23.47
N HIS A 529 -4.53 2.11 22.22
CA HIS A 529 -5.37 2.05 21.04
C HIS A 529 -5.71 0.60 20.63
N PHE A 530 -4.72 -0.30 20.49
CA PHE A 530 -4.96 -1.66 19.98
C PHE A 530 -4.07 -2.75 20.62
N TYR A 531 -4.54 -4.00 20.64
CA TYR A 531 -4.02 -5.08 21.50
C TYR A 531 -2.88 -5.93 20.92
N LEU A 532 -2.39 -5.65 19.71
CA LEU A 532 -1.29 -6.43 19.10
C LEU A 532 -0.04 -6.42 19.98
N ALA A 533 0.20 -5.31 20.70
CA ALA A 533 1.29 -5.10 21.63
C ALA A 533 1.12 -5.82 23.00
N LEU A 534 0.15 -6.72 23.16
CA LEU A 534 0.00 -7.59 24.33
C LEU A 534 0.59 -9.00 24.12
N ASP A 535 0.91 -9.35 22.87
CA ASP A 535 1.60 -10.58 22.52
C ASP A 535 3.10 -10.32 22.40
N ASN A 536 3.88 -10.90 23.32
CA ASN A 536 5.33 -10.74 23.39
C ASN A 536 6.05 -11.29 22.15
N HIS A 537 5.53 -12.32 21.48
CA HIS A 537 6.08 -12.80 20.21
C HIS A 537 5.77 -11.84 19.07
N MET A 538 4.61 -11.19 19.10
CA MET A 538 4.23 -10.17 18.12
C MET A 538 5.06 -8.89 18.26
N ILE A 539 5.28 -8.39 19.49
CA ILE A 539 6.17 -7.25 19.76
C ILE A 539 7.58 -7.51 19.20
N VAL A 540 8.10 -8.73 19.39
CA VAL A 540 9.43 -9.15 18.90
C VAL A 540 9.51 -9.20 17.36
N GLU A 541 8.41 -9.53 16.68
CA GLU A 541 8.31 -9.50 15.22
C GLU A 541 8.13 -8.07 14.69
N MET A 542 7.30 -7.24 15.33
CA MET A 542 7.14 -5.83 14.95
C MET A 542 8.47 -5.08 15.12
N LEU A 543 9.15 -5.22 16.26
CA LEU A 543 10.49 -4.67 16.47
C LEU A 543 11.51 -5.16 15.42
N ARG A 544 11.37 -6.40 14.94
CA ARG A 544 12.23 -6.96 13.87
C ARG A 544 11.98 -6.27 12.53
N THR A 545 10.71 -6.13 12.14
CA THR A 545 10.31 -5.44 10.91
C THR A 545 10.73 -3.97 10.94
N GLU A 546 10.46 -3.26 12.03
CA GLU A 546 10.72 -1.83 12.14
C GLU A 546 12.21 -1.49 12.28
N LEU A 547 13.03 -2.35 12.92
CA LEU A 547 14.50 -2.20 12.89
C LEU A 547 15.08 -2.45 11.48
N ALA A 548 14.56 -3.44 10.75
CA ALA A 548 14.96 -3.67 9.36
C ALA A 548 14.58 -2.48 8.46
N TYR A 549 13.37 -1.95 8.61
CA TYR A 549 12.86 -0.77 7.89
C TYR A 549 13.68 0.49 8.19
N LEU A 550 14.02 0.76 9.47
CA LEU A 550 14.98 1.81 9.83
C LEU A 550 16.33 1.63 9.12
N SER A 551 16.83 0.39 9.06
CA SER A 551 18.11 0.09 8.41
C SER A 551 18.09 0.22 6.88
N SER A 552 16.94 0.05 6.23
CA SER A 552 16.79 0.19 4.77
C SER A 552 16.40 1.59 4.32
N CYS A 553 15.62 2.31 5.12
CA CYS A 553 14.92 3.54 4.70
C CYS A 553 15.45 4.82 5.37
N TRP A 554 16.32 4.73 6.38
CA TRP A 554 16.89 5.95 6.97
C TRP A 554 17.85 6.67 6.00
N ARG A 555 17.67 7.99 5.84
CA ARG A 555 18.45 8.86 4.94
C ARG A 555 19.07 10.09 5.62
N MET A 556 18.71 10.33 6.87
CA MET A 556 18.96 11.59 7.56
C MET A 556 20.37 11.64 8.17
N THR A 557 20.95 12.85 8.31
CA THR A 557 22.33 13.02 8.81
C THR A 557 22.43 12.81 10.32
N GLY A 558 22.63 11.56 10.72
CA GLY A 558 22.63 11.09 12.09
C GLY A 558 22.13 9.65 12.13
N ARG A 559 22.22 8.98 13.28
CA ARG A 559 21.73 7.60 13.41
C ARG A 559 20.28 7.57 13.92
N PRO A 560 19.45 6.62 13.42
CA PRO A 560 18.15 6.36 14.02
C PRO A 560 18.35 5.85 15.44
N THR A 561 17.64 6.44 16.40
CA THR A 561 17.74 6.14 17.84
C THR A 561 16.37 5.76 18.37
N LEU A 562 16.10 4.45 18.43
CA LEU A 562 14.85 3.88 18.87
C LEU A 562 14.86 3.65 20.39
N THR A 563 13.94 4.26 21.11
CA THR A 563 13.78 4.10 22.57
C THR A 563 12.75 3.01 22.87
N PHE A 564 13.20 1.87 23.39
CA PHE A 564 12.38 0.68 23.64
C PHE A 564 12.21 0.43 25.16
N PRO A 565 11.07 0.83 25.76
CA PRO A 565 10.76 0.53 27.15
C PRO A 565 10.36 -0.94 27.34
N ILE A 566 10.85 -1.55 28.41
CA ILE A 566 10.40 -2.85 28.93
C ILE A 566 9.33 -2.57 30.00
N THR A 567 8.10 -2.99 29.71
CA THR A 567 6.90 -2.75 30.53
C THR A 567 6.42 -4.03 31.24
N HIS A 568 5.49 -3.89 32.17
CA HIS A 568 4.95 -5.00 32.96
C HIS A 568 4.29 -6.11 32.12
N SER A 569 3.79 -5.82 30.91
CA SER A 569 3.22 -6.83 29.99
C SER A 569 4.27 -7.77 29.39
N MET A 570 5.54 -7.36 29.37
CA MET A 570 6.69 -8.12 28.86
C MET A 570 7.27 -9.11 29.89
N LEU A 571 6.57 -9.33 31.00
CA LEU A 571 6.93 -10.26 32.05
C LEU A 571 6.15 -11.58 31.91
N THR A 572 6.62 -12.62 32.61
CA THR A 572 5.89 -13.90 32.71
C THR A 572 4.59 -13.75 33.50
N GLU A 573 3.71 -14.75 33.41
CA GLU A 573 2.64 -14.96 34.40
C GLU A 573 3.25 -14.88 35.83
N GLY A 574 2.54 -14.24 36.77
CA GLY A 574 3.05 -13.90 38.11
C GLY A 574 4.01 -12.70 38.19
N ALA A 575 4.51 -12.19 37.05
CA ALA A 575 5.42 -11.04 36.96
C ALA A 575 6.70 -11.15 37.80
N GLU A 576 7.23 -12.37 37.94
CA GLU A 576 8.50 -12.65 38.64
C GLU A 576 9.73 -12.61 37.73
N ASN A 577 9.56 -12.91 36.44
CA ASN A 577 10.62 -12.99 35.44
C ASN A 577 10.23 -12.25 34.16
N ILE A 578 11.21 -11.99 33.29
CA ILE A 578 10.98 -11.44 31.94
C ILE A 578 10.55 -12.58 31.01
N ASP A 579 9.67 -12.29 30.06
CA ASP A 579 9.26 -13.24 29.03
C ASP A 579 10.47 -13.81 28.24
N PRO A 580 10.57 -15.14 28.02
CA PRO A 580 11.71 -15.73 27.32
C PRO A 580 11.95 -15.21 25.90
N ALA A 581 10.91 -14.87 25.14
CA ALA A 581 11.02 -14.34 23.78
C ALA A 581 11.56 -12.90 23.77
N ILE A 582 11.12 -12.09 24.74
CA ILE A 582 11.66 -10.74 24.99
C ILE A 582 13.13 -10.87 25.41
N LEU A 583 13.45 -11.66 26.44
CA LEU A 583 14.81 -11.83 26.95
C LEU A 583 15.80 -12.36 25.90
N ALA A 584 15.39 -13.31 25.05
CA ALA A 584 16.20 -13.79 23.94
C ALA A 584 16.42 -12.72 22.86
N THR A 585 15.48 -11.79 22.70
CA THR A 585 15.59 -10.65 21.77
C THR A 585 16.53 -9.58 22.32
N LEU A 586 16.42 -9.23 23.60
CA LEU A 586 17.30 -8.23 24.23
C LEU A 586 18.78 -8.64 24.17
N ARG A 587 19.08 -9.94 24.32
CA ARG A 587 20.44 -10.48 24.12
C ARG A 587 20.93 -10.32 22.68
N LYS A 588 20.11 -10.63 21.68
CA LYS A 588 20.46 -10.43 20.25
C LYS A 588 20.69 -8.96 19.86
N LEU A 589 20.03 -8.02 20.54
CA LEU A 589 20.28 -6.59 20.37
C LEU A 589 21.65 -6.17 20.92
N GLN A 590 22.18 -6.87 21.94
CA GLN A 590 23.55 -6.70 22.43
C GLN A 590 24.59 -7.36 21.51
N ASP A 591 24.24 -8.47 20.84
CA ASP A 591 25.10 -9.15 19.85
C ASP A 591 25.37 -8.28 18.59
N GLY A 592 24.62 -7.19 18.41
CA GLY A 592 24.88 -6.15 17.40
C GLY A 592 24.21 -6.35 16.04
N TYR A 593 23.34 -7.36 15.89
CA TYR A 593 22.61 -7.61 14.65
C TYR A 593 21.25 -8.27 14.91
N PHE A 594 20.17 -7.68 14.39
CA PHE A 594 18.82 -8.21 14.56
C PHE A 594 17.94 -7.92 13.35
N GLY A 595 17.17 -8.91 12.89
CA GLY A 595 16.15 -8.74 11.84
C GLY A 595 16.65 -8.45 10.42
N GLY A 596 17.96 -8.31 10.20
CA GLY A 596 18.55 -7.78 8.97
C GLY A 596 19.27 -6.44 9.19
N ALA A 597 19.00 -5.77 10.31
CA ALA A 597 19.62 -4.51 10.68
C ALA A 597 20.90 -4.71 11.50
N ARG A 598 21.88 -3.84 11.27
CA ARG A 598 23.02 -3.64 12.19
C ARG A 598 22.53 -2.79 13.36
N VAL A 599 22.73 -3.27 14.59
CA VAL A 599 22.19 -2.66 15.80
C VAL A 599 23.31 -2.27 16.76
N GLN A 600 23.13 -1.18 17.50
CA GLN A 600 23.95 -0.83 18.66
C GLN A 600 23.03 -0.57 19.86
N ALA A 601 22.95 -1.53 20.78
CA ALA A 601 22.28 -1.33 22.06
C ALA A 601 23.11 -0.43 23.01
N GLY A 602 22.47 0.40 23.83
CA GLY A 602 23.16 1.29 24.76
C GLY A 602 22.25 2.22 25.58
N GLN A 603 22.86 3.18 26.28
CA GLN A 603 22.19 4.21 27.06
C GLN A 603 21.96 5.48 26.22
N LEU A 604 20.82 6.14 26.41
CA LEU A 604 20.41 7.29 25.56
C LEU A 604 21.41 8.46 25.63
N SER A 605 21.95 8.72 26.82
CA SER A 605 23.01 9.71 27.06
C SER A 605 24.28 9.46 26.24
N GLY A 606 24.60 8.19 25.97
CA GLY A 606 25.74 7.78 25.15
C GLY A 606 25.50 7.90 23.63
N PHE A 607 24.27 8.10 23.19
CA PHE A 607 23.91 8.26 21.77
C PHE A 607 23.73 9.71 21.34
N LEU A 608 23.49 10.65 22.27
CA LEU A 608 23.25 12.08 22.03
C LEU A 608 24.13 12.74 20.95
N THR A 609 25.41 12.39 20.85
CA THR A 609 26.37 12.98 19.88
C THR A 609 26.36 12.33 18.49
N THR A 610 25.53 11.29 18.30
CA THR A 610 25.46 10.46 17.09
C THR A 610 24.05 10.25 16.56
N SER A 611 23.03 10.42 17.40
CA SER A 611 21.61 10.47 17.02
C SER A 611 21.31 11.64 16.09
N PHE A 612 20.25 11.52 15.28
CA PHE A 612 19.66 12.68 14.61
C PHE A 612 18.87 13.55 15.61
N HIS A 613 18.96 14.87 15.47
CA HIS A 613 18.19 15.86 16.24
C HIS A 613 17.36 16.74 15.30
N THR A 614 16.10 16.97 15.64
CA THR A 614 15.17 17.90 14.97
C THR A 614 14.73 18.98 15.97
N HIS A 615 14.52 20.22 15.54
CA HIS A 615 14.00 21.30 16.39
C HIS A 615 12.51 21.55 16.07
N LEU A 616 11.67 21.69 17.10
CA LEU A 616 10.24 22.06 16.94
C LEU A 616 10.01 23.48 17.47
N SER A 617 10.62 24.45 16.78
CA SER A 617 10.62 25.87 17.15
C SER A 617 9.25 26.55 17.06
N PHE A 618 8.29 25.97 16.33
CA PHE A 618 6.90 26.45 16.31
C PHE A 618 6.17 26.34 17.66
N LEU A 619 6.78 25.69 18.67
CA LEU A 619 6.30 25.64 20.05
C LEU A 619 7.05 26.59 21.01
N ASP A 620 8.05 27.35 20.56
CA ASP A 620 8.81 28.25 21.44
C ASP A 620 7.95 29.48 21.87
N THR A 621 8.29 30.09 23.01
CA THR A 621 7.42 31.03 23.76
C THR A 621 7.08 32.37 23.10
N ASP A 622 7.61 32.65 21.90
CA ASP A 622 7.35 33.88 21.14
C ASP A 622 6.22 33.71 20.10
N CYS A 623 5.54 32.55 20.08
CA CYS A 623 4.33 32.31 19.29
C CYS A 623 3.07 32.72 20.09
N ASP A 624 2.24 33.63 19.54
CA ASP A 624 1.07 34.25 20.20
C ASP A 624 -0.13 33.31 20.48
N GLU A 625 0.02 31.98 20.45
CA GLU A 625 -1.08 31.02 20.65
C GLU A 625 -0.93 30.21 21.94
N ALA A 626 -1.91 30.31 22.83
CA ALA A 626 -2.01 29.45 24.02
C ALA A 626 -2.30 28.00 23.61
N LEU A 627 -1.53 27.06 24.16
CA LEU A 627 -1.62 25.63 23.83
C LEU A 627 -2.93 24.99 24.30
N LEU A 628 -3.61 25.64 25.27
CA LEU A 628 -4.73 25.11 26.06
C LEU A 628 -6.11 25.70 25.74
N GLU A 629 -6.26 26.62 24.77
CA GLU A 629 -7.53 27.34 24.56
C GLU A 629 -8.59 26.59 23.73
N GLU A 630 -8.21 25.55 22.97
CA GLU A 630 -9.09 24.89 21.97
C GLU A 630 -8.83 23.37 21.89
N ASP A 631 -9.23 22.60 22.92
CA ASP A 631 -9.16 21.12 22.92
C ASP A 631 -10.55 20.43 22.82
N ASP A 632 -11.67 21.15 22.97
CA ASP A 632 -13.05 20.58 22.98
C ASP A 632 -13.57 20.08 21.62
N GLU A 633 -12.99 20.48 20.48
CA GLU A 633 -13.49 20.09 19.14
C GLU A 633 -12.84 18.82 18.55
N CYS A 634 -11.76 18.28 19.14
CA CYS A 634 -11.01 17.19 18.51
C CYS A 634 -11.60 15.78 18.77
N ASP A 635 -12.40 15.58 19.83
CA ASP A 635 -12.94 14.28 20.21
C ASP A 635 -14.37 14.08 19.66
N SER A 636 -14.48 14.03 18.32
CA SER A 636 -15.77 13.96 17.61
C SER A 636 -16.45 12.58 17.66
N VAL A 637 -16.72 12.06 18.85
CA VAL A 637 -17.63 10.93 19.12
C VAL A 637 -18.66 11.34 20.17
N SER A 638 -19.75 11.97 19.71
CA SER A 638 -20.90 12.44 20.50
C SER A 638 -20.56 13.38 21.68
N GLY A 639 -20.48 14.68 21.40
CA GLY A 639 -20.52 15.72 22.44
C GLY A 639 -21.95 16.11 22.85
N GLU A 640 -22.07 16.85 23.96
CA GLU A 640 -23.24 17.63 24.35
C GLU A 640 -22.73 18.93 25.03
N GLU A 641 -23.38 20.06 24.78
CA GLU A 641 -22.93 21.39 25.21
C GLU A 641 -23.13 21.60 26.72
N TYR A 642 -22.05 21.83 27.48
CA TYR A 642 -22.16 22.20 28.90
C TYR A 642 -22.42 23.71 29.06
N GLN A 643 -23.64 24.04 29.48
CA GLN A 643 -24.03 25.41 29.80
C GLN A 643 -23.64 25.74 31.26
N ASP A 644 -22.55 26.48 31.40
CA ASP A 644 -21.94 26.81 32.69
C ASP A 644 -22.87 27.51 33.67
N LYS A 645 -22.62 27.27 34.97
CA LYS A 645 -23.22 28.01 36.08
C LYS A 645 -22.12 28.48 37.03
N GLU A 646 -22.04 29.80 37.16
CA GLU A 646 -21.16 30.47 38.11
C GLU A 646 -21.46 30.02 39.55
N ASP A 647 -20.44 29.57 40.28
CA ASP A 647 -20.44 29.56 41.74
C ASP A 647 -19.00 29.85 42.25
N PRO A 648 -18.70 31.06 42.76
CA PRO A 648 -17.33 31.51 42.97
C PRO A 648 -16.76 31.08 44.32
N GLN A 649 -15.86 30.08 44.32
CA GLN A 649 -15.12 29.65 45.51
C GLN A 649 -13.61 29.87 45.34
N GLU A 650 -13.05 30.87 46.03
CA GLU A 650 -11.64 31.22 45.97
C GLU A 650 -10.73 30.08 46.48
N CYS A 651 -9.92 29.51 45.58
CA CYS A 651 -8.92 28.49 45.89
C CYS A 651 -7.51 29.07 45.69
N VAL A 652 -6.87 29.42 46.81
CA VAL A 652 -5.60 30.16 46.92
C VAL A 652 -4.50 29.70 45.96
N ASP A 653 -3.93 30.64 45.20
CA ASP A 653 -2.75 30.45 44.36
C ASP A 653 -1.60 29.76 45.10
N THR A 654 -1.19 28.59 44.61
CA THR A 654 0.13 28.03 44.91
C THR A 654 0.72 27.30 43.70
N ASP A 655 1.96 27.66 43.37
CA ASP A 655 2.84 27.04 42.36
C ASP A 655 2.46 27.19 40.86
N ASN A 656 2.28 28.44 40.43
CA ASN A 656 2.17 28.82 39.01
C ASN A 656 3.55 28.79 38.28
N SER A 657 4.31 27.70 38.41
CA SER A 657 5.70 27.58 37.94
C SER A 657 5.96 26.55 36.84
N LYS A 658 4.96 25.70 36.51
CA LYS A 658 5.06 24.73 35.40
C LYS A 658 4.94 25.43 34.04
N ASP A 659 5.84 25.06 33.14
CA ASP A 659 5.78 25.42 31.71
C ASP A 659 4.43 25.00 31.10
N GLU A 660 3.91 25.79 30.17
CA GLU A 660 2.61 25.52 29.54
C GLU A 660 2.61 24.22 28.73
N LEU A 661 3.71 23.95 28.03
CA LEU A 661 3.92 22.68 27.32
C LEU A 661 3.98 21.49 28.29
N ASP A 662 4.52 21.68 29.51
CA ASP A 662 4.49 20.65 30.55
C ASP A 662 3.06 20.39 31.03
N ARG A 663 2.24 21.43 31.18
CA ARG A 663 0.81 21.30 31.52
C ARG A 663 0.03 20.59 30.42
N TYR A 664 0.28 20.91 29.15
CA TYR A 664 -0.37 20.26 28.00
C TYR A 664 -0.02 18.76 27.90
N ILE A 665 1.26 18.42 28.05
CA ILE A 665 1.71 17.02 28.06
C ILE A 665 1.17 16.28 29.30
N ASP A 666 1.19 16.90 30.49
CA ASP A 666 0.59 16.32 31.70
C ASP A 666 -0.91 16.06 31.52
N HIS A 667 -1.64 16.94 30.81
CA HIS A 667 -3.07 16.77 30.50
C HIS A 667 -3.32 15.58 29.56
N LEU A 668 -2.60 15.53 28.43
CA LEU A 668 -2.69 14.43 27.45
C LEU A 668 -2.28 13.06 28.01
N LEU A 669 -1.41 13.04 29.03
CA LEU A 669 -1.09 11.81 29.76
C LEU A 669 -2.22 11.43 30.72
N GLN A 670 -2.75 12.39 31.49
CA GLN A 670 -3.82 12.16 32.47
C GLN A 670 -5.15 11.72 31.84
N SER A 671 -5.54 12.26 30.68
CA SER A 671 -6.76 11.85 29.97
C SER A 671 -6.74 10.36 29.59
N THR A 672 -5.55 9.80 29.34
CA THR A 672 -5.37 8.38 28.99
C THR A 672 -5.30 7.42 30.18
N VAL A 673 -5.36 7.90 31.43
CA VAL A 673 -5.29 7.03 32.62
C VAL A 673 -6.61 6.30 32.85
N GLN A 674 -6.58 4.98 32.67
CA GLN A 674 -7.74 4.10 32.83
C GLN A 674 -8.23 4.07 34.29
N LYS A 675 -9.46 4.57 34.51
CA LYS A 675 -10.16 4.55 35.81
C LYS A 675 -10.86 3.20 36.00
N SER A 676 -10.88 2.68 37.22
CA SER A 676 -11.52 1.39 37.55
C SER A 676 -12.89 1.56 38.18
N HIS A 677 -13.90 0.99 37.54
CA HIS A 677 -15.32 1.06 37.89
C HIS A 677 -15.99 -0.32 37.95
N LEU A 678 -15.55 -1.27 37.13
CA LEU A 678 -16.00 -2.66 37.14
C LEU A 678 -15.43 -3.41 38.36
N PRO A 679 -16.27 -4.18 39.08
CA PRO A 679 -15.81 -4.96 40.22
C PRO A 679 -14.83 -6.08 39.84
N SER A 680 -14.05 -6.51 40.82
CA SER A 680 -13.12 -7.65 40.69
C SER A 680 -13.88 -8.97 40.70
N ILE A 681 -13.51 -9.90 39.80
CA ILE A 681 -14.14 -11.21 39.70
C ILE A 681 -13.82 -12.04 40.95
N CYS A 682 -14.85 -12.63 41.55
CA CYS A 682 -14.74 -13.55 42.69
C CYS A 682 -15.07 -14.98 42.24
N PRO A 683 -14.12 -15.77 41.70
CA PRO A 683 -14.41 -17.12 41.21
C PRO A 683 -14.70 -18.07 42.39
N ARG A 684 -15.98 -18.36 42.62
CA ARG A 684 -16.39 -19.42 43.56
C ARG A 684 -16.48 -20.76 42.80
N PRO A 685 -15.74 -21.80 43.19
CA PRO A 685 -15.78 -23.08 42.48
C PRO A 685 -17.18 -23.70 42.55
N GLY A 686 -17.82 -23.88 41.39
CA GLY A 686 -19.14 -24.48 41.26
C GLY A 686 -20.32 -23.51 41.03
N GLN A 687 -20.09 -22.19 40.89
CA GLN A 687 -21.13 -21.30 40.34
C GLN A 687 -21.37 -21.60 38.86
N GLN A 688 -22.65 -21.50 38.44
CA GLN A 688 -23.04 -21.52 37.03
C GLN A 688 -22.87 -20.12 36.44
N HIS A 689 -22.59 -20.03 35.13
CA HIS A 689 -22.58 -18.77 34.38
C HIS A 689 -23.94 -18.07 34.43
N VAL A 690 -23.95 -16.75 34.28
CA VAL A 690 -25.18 -15.93 34.19
C VAL A 690 -25.92 -16.23 32.88
N PHE A 691 -25.15 -16.52 31.82
CA PHE A 691 -25.66 -16.98 30.52
C PHE A 691 -25.18 -18.41 30.26
N SER A 692 -26.05 -19.31 29.81
CA SER A 692 -25.59 -20.63 29.33
C SER A 692 -24.61 -20.43 28.18
N ALA A 693 -23.49 -21.16 28.18
CA ALA A 693 -22.49 -21.11 27.11
C ALA A 693 -23.07 -21.49 25.73
N GLU A 694 -24.28 -22.05 25.68
CA GLU A 694 -25.03 -22.43 24.48
C GLU A 694 -25.53 -21.26 23.62
N HIS A 695 -25.54 -20.02 24.13
CA HIS A 695 -26.10 -18.87 23.41
C HIS A 695 -25.06 -18.07 22.62
N THR A 696 -25.40 -17.70 21.38
CA THR A 696 -24.57 -16.82 20.53
C THR A 696 -24.99 -15.34 20.65
N THR A 697 -24.14 -14.44 20.18
CA THR A 697 -24.49 -13.02 19.95
C THR A 697 -25.78 -12.85 19.13
N ARG A 698 -26.02 -13.73 18.15
CA ARG A 698 -27.26 -13.77 17.35
C ARG A 698 -28.48 -14.17 18.19
N ASP A 699 -28.32 -15.11 19.12
CA ASP A 699 -29.37 -15.50 20.05
C ASP A 699 -29.65 -14.39 21.06
N ILE A 700 -28.61 -13.71 21.58
CA ILE A 700 -28.74 -12.55 22.46
C ILE A 700 -29.51 -11.42 21.74
N LEU A 701 -29.14 -11.06 20.51
CA LEU A 701 -29.89 -10.09 19.69
C LEU A 701 -31.34 -10.53 19.44
N SER A 702 -31.56 -11.82 19.15
CA SER A 702 -32.90 -12.41 18.97
C SER A 702 -33.75 -12.34 20.25
N MET A 703 -33.15 -12.58 21.42
CA MET A 703 -33.80 -12.47 22.73
C MET A 703 -34.11 -11.02 23.10
N VAL A 704 -33.17 -10.08 22.89
CA VAL A 704 -33.37 -8.65 23.12
C VAL A 704 -34.48 -8.09 22.22
N ALA A 705 -34.47 -8.40 20.92
CA ALA A 705 -35.51 -7.95 20.00
C ALA A 705 -36.90 -8.53 20.35
N LYS A 706 -36.98 -9.81 20.73
CA LYS A 706 -38.22 -10.41 21.29
C LYS A 706 -38.68 -9.70 22.57
N ALA A 707 -37.76 -9.34 23.46
CA ALA A 707 -38.07 -8.65 24.70
C ALA A 707 -38.57 -7.21 24.46
N GLN A 708 -38.06 -6.54 23.42
CA GLN A 708 -38.51 -5.23 22.93
C GLN A 708 -39.76 -5.27 22.03
N GLY A 709 -40.35 -6.46 21.78
CA GLY A 709 -41.54 -6.62 20.94
C GLY A 709 -41.30 -6.47 19.42
N LEU A 710 -40.05 -6.43 18.98
CA LEU A 710 -39.67 -6.24 17.57
C LEU A 710 -39.64 -7.57 16.82
N GLN A 711 -40.30 -7.64 15.65
CA GLN A 711 -40.17 -8.79 14.76
C GLN A 711 -38.81 -8.77 14.03
N VAL A 712 -37.89 -9.64 14.44
CA VAL A 712 -36.63 -9.86 13.73
C VAL A 712 -36.90 -10.43 12.33
N PRO A 713 -36.43 -9.80 11.24
CA PRO A 713 -36.58 -10.34 9.90
C PRO A 713 -35.88 -11.71 9.77
N LYS A 714 -36.59 -12.73 9.29
CA LYS A 714 -36.00 -14.04 8.97
C LYS A 714 -35.15 -13.98 7.69
N VAL A 715 -33.99 -13.35 7.76
CA VAL A 715 -32.91 -13.57 6.79
C VAL A 715 -32.28 -14.92 7.09
N SER A 716 -32.53 -15.89 6.20
CA SER A 716 -32.02 -17.25 6.28
C SER A 716 -31.21 -17.56 5.04
N MET A 717 -29.97 -18.02 5.20
CA MET A 717 -29.23 -18.66 4.11
C MET A 717 -29.82 -20.06 3.92
N TYR A 718 -30.19 -20.45 2.70
CA TYR A 718 -30.69 -21.80 2.39
C TYR A 718 -30.47 -22.18 0.92
N LEU A 719 -29.99 -23.40 0.72
CA LEU A 719 -30.32 -24.29 -0.40
C LEU A 719 -30.69 -25.67 0.20
N PRO A 720 -31.53 -26.51 -0.44
CA PRO A 720 -32.31 -27.52 0.30
C PRO A 720 -31.94 -28.99 0.04
N THR A 721 -31.70 -29.77 1.10
CA THR A 721 -32.10 -31.20 1.30
C THR A 721 -31.75 -31.70 2.72
N ALA A 722 -32.08 -32.95 3.08
CA ALA A 722 -32.09 -33.49 4.46
C ALA A 722 -32.07 -35.05 4.48
N PRO A 723 -31.96 -35.79 5.61
CA PRO A 723 -31.49 -35.44 6.99
C PRO A 723 -30.48 -36.46 7.63
N VAL A 724 -29.87 -36.12 8.80
CA VAL A 724 -29.79 -36.90 10.08
C VAL A 724 -28.65 -36.43 11.03
N MET A 725 -29.02 -36.07 12.28
CA MET A 725 -28.33 -35.97 13.61
C MET A 725 -26.78 -35.95 13.71
N ASN A 726 -26.11 -35.20 14.61
CA ASN A 726 -26.43 -34.91 16.04
C ASN A 726 -25.96 -33.50 16.53
N ARG A 727 -25.81 -33.24 17.85
CA ARG A 727 -25.80 -31.89 18.49
C ARG A 727 -24.51 -31.51 19.26
N HIS A 728 -24.09 -30.24 19.18
CA HIS A 728 -23.61 -29.40 20.29
C HIS A 728 -23.64 -27.89 19.88
N ARG A 729 -22.93 -27.00 20.59
CA ARG A 729 -22.98 -25.51 20.54
C ARG A 729 -22.78 -24.91 19.13
N LYS A 730 -23.85 -24.46 18.48
CA LYS A 730 -23.77 -23.80 17.15
C LYS A 730 -23.18 -22.40 17.21
N SER A 731 -21.89 -22.26 16.88
CA SER A 731 -21.18 -20.97 16.81
C SER A 731 -20.93 -20.51 15.35
N LEU A 732 -20.04 -19.53 15.16
CA LEU A 732 -19.72 -18.87 13.87
C LEU A 732 -19.35 -19.88 12.77
N ASN A 733 -20.30 -20.22 11.91
CA ASN A 733 -20.07 -21.17 10.82
C ASN A 733 -19.43 -20.49 9.60
N LEU A 734 -18.11 -20.39 9.62
CA LEU A 734 -17.32 -20.11 8.42
C LEU A 734 -17.34 -21.28 7.41
N LEU A 735 -17.84 -22.47 7.80
CA LEU A 735 -17.54 -23.76 7.14
C LEU A 735 -18.69 -24.78 7.02
N GLU A 736 -19.93 -24.52 7.45
CA GLU A 736 -20.90 -25.62 7.65
C GLU A 736 -21.31 -26.36 6.36
N VAL A 737 -21.21 -27.70 6.44
CA VAL A 737 -21.76 -28.68 5.50
C VAL A 737 -23.14 -29.12 6.03
N PRO A 738 -24.17 -29.32 5.19
CA PRO A 738 -25.57 -29.12 5.64
C PRO A 738 -26.09 -30.11 6.67
N HIS A 739 -26.71 -29.58 7.73
CA HIS A 739 -27.50 -30.33 8.73
C HIS A 739 -28.90 -29.73 8.89
N SER A 740 -29.94 -30.57 8.76
CA SER A 740 -31.34 -30.16 8.71
C SER A 740 -32.04 -30.17 10.07
N TYR A 741 -32.74 -29.10 10.42
CA TYR A 741 -33.50 -28.98 11.67
C TYR A 741 -34.78 -29.84 11.69
N HIS A 742 -34.96 -30.61 12.76
CA HIS A 742 -36.29 -31.00 13.24
C HIS A 742 -36.73 -30.04 14.35
N ALA A 743 -37.94 -29.49 14.24
CA ALA A 743 -38.52 -28.66 15.29
C ALA A 743 -38.88 -29.51 16.53
N LYS A 744 -38.24 -29.19 17.66
CA LYS A 744 -38.73 -29.40 19.03
C LYS A 744 -38.39 -28.14 19.81
N ASP A 745 -39.27 -27.71 20.70
CA ASP A 745 -39.08 -26.48 21.46
C ASP A 745 -37.82 -26.54 22.34
N PRO A 746 -36.91 -25.56 22.24
CA PRO A 746 -35.86 -25.36 23.23
C PRO A 746 -36.47 -24.64 24.43
N SER A 747 -37.21 -25.37 25.27
CA SER A 747 -37.78 -24.85 26.53
C SER A 747 -36.71 -24.71 27.62
N SER A 748 -35.72 -23.87 27.32
CA SER A 748 -34.69 -23.35 28.22
C SER A 748 -34.64 -21.84 28.01
N ASP A 749 -35.79 -21.19 28.21
CA ASP A 749 -35.94 -19.74 28.14
C ASP A 749 -35.04 -19.07 29.18
N LEU A 750 -34.06 -18.31 28.70
CA LEU A 750 -33.28 -17.44 29.57
C LEU A 750 -34.19 -16.29 30.03
N HIS A 751 -34.53 -16.30 31.32
CA HIS A 751 -35.24 -15.18 31.95
C HIS A 751 -34.29 -13.98 32.10
N LEU A 752 -34.10 -13.23 31.01
CA LEU A 752 -33.69 -11.82 31.10
C LEU A 752 -34.61 -11.14 32.13
N PRO A 753 -34.07 -10.43 33.13
CA PRO A 753 -34.89 -9.79 34.15
C PRO A 753 -35.80 -8.76 33.49
N ARG A 754 -37.04 -8.63 33.98
CA ARG A 754 -38.05 -7.75 33.39
C ARG A 754 -38.64 -6.78 34.41
N ASP A 755 -38.84 -5.55 33.97
CA ASP A 755 -39.48 -4.51 34.76
C ASP A 755 -41.00 -4.74 34.88
N ALA A 756 -41.68 -3.90 35.67
CA ALA A 756 -43.13 -3.96 35.85
C ALA A 756 -43.96 -3.70 34.57
N HIS A 757 -43.31 -3.30 33.47
CA HIS A 757 -43.93 -3.07 32.16
C HIS A 757 -43.58 -4.18 31.14
N GLY A 758 -42.75 -5.16 31.53
CA GLY A 758 -42.32 -6.28 30.69
C GLY A 758 -41.08 -6.02 29.83
N ASN A 759 -40.45 -4.85 29.92
CA ASN A 759 -39.18 -4.52 29.26
C ASN A 759 -38.01 -5.18 29.98
N VAL A 760 -36.81 -5.21 29.38
CA VAL A 760 -35.60 -5.70 30.05
C VAL A 760 -35.19 -4.76 31.19
N ASP A 761 -35.11 -5.28 32.41
CA ASP A 761 -34.71 -4.55 33.60
C ASP A 761 -33.19 -4.31 33.58
N CYS A 762 -32.83 -3.04 33.36
CA CYS A 762 -31.44 -2.61 33.29
C CYS A 762 -30.82 -2.37 34.68
N GLU A 763 -31.62 -2.22 35.74
CA GLU A 763 -31.10 -2.10 37.12
C GLU A 763 -30.71 -3.48 37.64
N SER A 764 -31.55 -4.49 37.40
CA SER A 764 -31.23 -5.89 37.72
C SER A 764 -30.01 -6.42 36.95
N LEU A 765 -29.86 -6.08 35.66
CA LEU A 765 -28.61 -6.37 34.91
C LEU A 765 -27.37 -5.71 35.53
N MET A 766 -27.52 -4.56 36.19
CA MET A 766 -26.42 -3.86 36.89
C MET A 766 -26.20 -4.34 38.33
N GLU A 767 -27.10 -5.17 38.87
CA GLU A 767 -26.79 -6.02 40.02
C GLU A 767 -26.06 -7.29 39.58
N GLN A 768 -26.51 -7.93 38.50
CA GLN A 768 -25.84 -9.13 37.93
C GLN A 768 -24.39 -8.85 37.51
N LEU A 769 -24.08 -7.67 36.94
CA LEU A 769 -22.70 -7.29 36.59
C LEU A 769 -21.76 -7.27 37.81
N LYS A 770 -22.29 -7.06 39.02
CA LYS A 770 -21.51 -7.03 40.27
C LYS A 770 -21.19 -8.44 40.80
N GLU A 771 -21.93 -9.46 40.38
CA GLU A 771 -21.76 -10.85 40.81
C GLU A 771 -21.26 -11.80 39.70
N CYS A 772 -20.88 -11.26 38.53
CA CYS A 772 -20.37 -12.05 37.40
C CYS A 772 -19.16 -12.94 37.78
N PRO A 773 -19.20 -14.25 37.44
CA PRO A 773 -18.10 -15.17 37.73
C PRO A 773 -16.95 -15.16 36.71
N THR A 774 -17.13 -14.55 35.52
CA THR A 774 -16.09 -14.44 34.47
C THR A 774 -16.12 -13.10 33.73
N LEU A 775 -15.05 -12.80 32.97
CA LEU A 775 -14.99 -11.64 32.06
C LEU A 775 -16.00 -11.77 30.91
N GLN A 776 -16.28 -12.99 30.44
CA GLN A 776 -17.28 -13.27 29.41
C GLN A 776 -18.68 -12.87 29.88
N ASP A 777 -19.08 -13.27 31.11
CA ASP A 777 -20.36 -12.86 31.70
C ASP A 777 -20.47 -11.33 31.80
N GLN A 778 -19.37 -10.62 32.12
CA GLN A 778 -19.36 -9.15 32.12
C GLN A 778 -19.53 -8.56 30.70
N ALA A 779 -18.90 -9.15 29.69
CA ALA A 779 -19.03 -8.68 28.30
C ALA A 779 -20.44 -8.89 27.74
N ASP A 780 -21.09 -10.02 28.06
CA ASP A 780 -22.43 -10.32 27.56
C ASP A 780 -23.50 -9.40 28.18
N ILE A 781 -23.38 -9.05 29.46
CA ILE A 781 -24.23 -8.01 30.09
C ILE A 781 -23.99 -6.65 29.45
N LEU A 782 -22.73 -6.23 29.29
CA LEU A 782 -22.41 -4.93 28.67
C LEU A 782 -22.81 -4.88 27.20
N TYR A 783 -22.82 -6.00 26.48
CA TYR A 783 -23.36 -6.12 25.12
C TYR A 783 -24.88 -5.91 25.09
N ILE A 784 -25.62 -6.56 26.00
CA ILE A 784 -27.07 -6.37 26.14
C ILE A 784 -27.39 -4.90 26.42
N LEU A 785 -26.66 -4.25 27.33
CA LEU A 785 -26.86 -2.84 27.65
C LEU A 785 -26.45 -1.91 26.50
N TYR A 786 -25.34 -2.19 25.80
CA TYR A 786 -24.94 -1.47 24.60
C TYR A 786 -26.03 -1.51 23.51
N VAL A 787 -26.66 -2.66 23.29
CA VAL A 787 -27.75 -2.83 22.31
C VAL A 787 -29.05 -2.14 22.77
N ILE A 788 -29.37 -2.14 24.07
CA ILE A 788 -30.64 -1.61 24.59
C ILE A 788 -30.60 -0.10 24.88
N LYS A 789 -29.45 0.43 25.31
CA LYS A 789 -29.27 1.81 25.80
C LYS A 789 -28.24 2.63 25.01
N GLY A 790 -27.38 1.99 24.23
CA GLY A 790 -26.28 2.65 23.52
C GLY A 790 -25.02 2.84 24.38
N PRO A 791 -23.86 3.15 23.75
CA PRO A 791 -22.57 3.28 24.43
C PRO A 791 -22.49 4.44 25.43
N GLY A 792 -23.17 5.55 25.16
CA GLY A 792 -23.17 6.76 25.98
C GLY A 792 -24.07 6.73 27.22
N TRP A 793 -24.75 5.61 27.50
CA TRP A 793 -25.66 5.53 28.65
C TRP A 793 -24.89 5.58 29.97
N ASP A 794 -25.18 6.59 30.81
CA ASP A 794 -24.62 6.76 32.16
C ASP A 794 -25.12 5.66 33.11
N VAL A 795 -24.18 4.83 33.54
CA VAL A 795 -24.37 3.72 34.47
C VAL A 795 -24.28 4.30 35.88
N LYS A 796 -25.46 4.58 36.46
CA LYS A 796 -25.65 5.23 37.77
C LYS A 796 -25.16 4.37 38.95
N LEU A 797 -23.85 4.19 39.06
CA LEU A 797 -23.20 3.53 40.19
C LEU A 797 -23.28 4.45 41.43
N PRO A 798 -23.64 3.91 42.61
CA PRO A 798 -23.84 4.73 43.81
C PRO A 798 -22.53 5.41 44.23
N GLY A 799 -22.48 6.75 44.10
CA GLY A 799 -21.31 7.57 44.42
C GLY A 799 -20.40 7.90 43.23
N GLN A 800 -20.76 7.55 42.00
CA GLN A 800 -20.02 7.92 40.78
C GLN A 800 -20.98 8.45 39.71
N SER A 801 -20.58 9.53 39.02
CA SER A 801 -21.37 10.20 37.98
C SER A 801 -20.57 10.29 36.69
N GLY A 802 -21.17 9.98 35.53
CA GLY A 802 -20.51 10.05 34.23
C GLY A 802 -19.76 8.77 33.84
N VAL A 803 -20.24 7.60 34.29
CA VAL A 803 -19.61 6.29 34.00
C VAL A 803 -20.42 5.61 32.90
N THR A 804 -20.02 5.79 31.64
CA THR A 804 -20.79 5.27 30.50
C THR A 804 -20.56 3.78 30.24
N VAL A 805 -21.49 3.11 29.54
CA VAL A 805 -21.27 1.73 29.04
C VAL A 805 -19.97 1.63 28.23
N HIS A 806 -19.62 2.66 27.45
CA HIS A 806 -18.35 2.75 26.73
C HIS A 806 -17.13 2.77 27.67
N SER A 807 -17.20 3.48 28.81
CA SER A 807 -16.11 3.46 29.80
C SER A 807 -15.90 2.08 30.43
N LEU A 808 -16.99 1.38 30.78
CA LEU A 808 -16.94 0.01 31.31
C LEU A 808 -16.39 -0.98 30.29
N LEU A 809 -16.74 -0.83 29.00
CA LEU A 809 -16.20 -1.67 27.93
C LEU A 809 -14.70 -1.44 27.69
N ASN A 810 -14.21 -0.20 27.80
CA ASN A 810 -12.77 0.08 27.74
C ASN A 810 -12.02 -0.50 28.96
N GLU A 811 -12.61 -0.49 30.16
CA GLU A 811 -12.02 -1.17 31.31
C GLU A 811 -12.01 -2.70 31.12
N LEU A 812 -13.10 -3.29 30.63
CA LEU A 812 -13.17 -4.73 30.38
C LEU A 812 -12.18 -5.17 29.29
N TYR A 813 -11.98 -4.34 28.27
CA TYR A 813 -10.93 -4.51 27.26
C TYR A 813 -9.53 -4.60 27.90
N GLY A 814 -9.20 -3.71 28.85
CA GLY A 814 -7.93 -3.76 29.59
C GLY A 814 -7.78 -5.02 30.46
N LYS A 815 -8.87 -5.47 31.10
CA LYS A 815 -8.89 -6.71 31.90
C LYS A 815 -8.72 -7.96 31.04
N ALA A 816 -9.49 -8.09 29.95
CA ALA A 816 -9.35 -9.19 28.99
C ALA A 816 -7.96 -9.20 28.34
N GLY A 817 -7.42 -8.03 28.03
CA GLY A 817 -6.04 -7.84 27.56
C GLY A 817 -4.99 -8.36 28.56
N SER A 818 -5.15 -8.03 29.83
CA SER A 818 -4.28 -8.50 30.92
C SER A 818 -4.33 -10.02 31.11
N CYS A 819 -5.51 -10.62 30.90
CA CYS A 819 -5.72 -12.08 30.93
C CYS A 819 -5.35 -12.79 29.61
N LYS A 820 -5.02 -12.04 28.55
CA LYS A 820 -4.72 -12.54 27.19
C LYS A 820 -5.85 -13.41 26.59
N GLU A 821 -7.11 -13.09 26.89
CA GLU A 821 -8.30 -13.78 26.36
C GLU A 821 -8.63 -13.33 24.93
N TRP A 822 -7.84 -13.77 23.94
CA TRP A 822 -7.84 -13.23 22.57
C TRP A 822 -9.20 -13.16 21.88
N GLY A 823 -10.05 -14.19 22.03
CA GLY A 823 -11.41 -14.17 21.47
C GLY A 823 -12.31 -13.10 22.09
N LEU A 824 -12.19 -12.90 23.41
CA LEU A 824 -12.94 -11.88 24.14
C LEU A 824 -12.41 -10.47 23.83
N ILE A 825 -11.09 -10.29 23.74
CA ILE A 825 -10.48 -9.01 23.33
C ILE A 825 -10.96 -8.62 21.93
N ARG A 826 -11.01 -9.56 20.97
CA ARG A 826 -11.57 -9.34 19.62
C ARG A 826 -13.04 -8.94 19.65
N TYR A 827 -13.85 -9.60 20.47
CA TYR A 827 -15.28 -9.29 20.62
C TYR A 827 -15.50 -7.88 21.18
N ILE A 828 -14.85 -7.53 22.30
CA ILE A 828 -14.95 -6.20 22.92
C ILE A 828 -14.40 -5.11 21.99
N SER A 829 -13.31 -5.39 21.25
CA SER A 829 -12.79 -4.48 20.22
C SER A 829 -13.82 -4.19 19.12
N GLY A 830 -14.59 -5.21 18.71
CA GLY A 830 -15.67 -5.07 17.74
C GLY A 830 -16.85 -4.25 18.27
N MET A 831 -17.16 -4.36 19.57
CA MET A 831 -18.19 -3.55 20.24
C MET A 831 -17.77 -2.09 20.36
N LEU A 832 -16.51 -1.84 20.76
CA LEU A 832 -15.91 -0.51 20.84
C LEU A 832 -15.60 0.10 19.45
N ARG A 833 -15.76 -0.65 18.36
CA ARG A 833 -15.37 -0.30 16.99
C ARG A 833 -13.90 0.12 16.84
N LYS A 834 -13.02 -0.45 17.68
CA LYS A 834 -11.59 -0.13 17.67
C LYS A 834 -10.97 -0.38 16.29
N ARG A 835 -10.08 0.54 15.90
CA ARG A 835 -9.30 0.54 14.65
C ARG A 835 -7.83 0.25 14.97
N VAL A 836 -7.16 -0.55 14.15
CA VAL A 836 -5.68 -0.65 14.20
C VAL A 836 -5.10 0.65 13.64
N GLU A 837 -4.18 1.28 14.37
CA GLU A 837 -3.64 2.60 14.02
C GLU A 837 -3.11 2.67 12.59
N VAL A 838 -2.27 1.70 12.20
CA VAL A 838 -1.59 1.60 10.90
C VAL A 838 -2.42 0.92 9.79
N LEU A 839 -3.74 0.90 9.91
CA LEU A 839 -4.62 0.15 9.00
C LEU A 839 -4.70 0.78 7.59
N ALA A 840 -4.69 2.11 7.50
CA ALA A 840 -4.78 2.81 6.21
C ALA A 840 -3.47 2.70 5.43
N GLU A 841 -2.35 2.76 6.15
CA GLU A 841 -0.98 2.54 5.70
C GLU A 841 -0.83 1.09 5.21
N ALA A 842 -1.30 0.09 5.99
CA ALA A 842 -1.29 -1.32 5.58
C ALA A 842 -2.14 -1.60 4.33
N CYS A 843 -3.30 -0.95 4.18
CA CYS A 843 -4.06 -0.98 2.93
C CYS A 843 -3.30 -0.31 1.78
N THR A 844 -2.60 0.80 2.04
CA THR A 844 -1.83 1.55 1.04
C THR A 844 -0.63 0.74 0.53
N ASP A 845 0.14 0.09 1.42
CA ASP A 845 1.21 -0.87 1.09
C ASP A 845 0.73 -1.95 0.12
N LEU A 846 -0.42 -2.58 0.43
CA LEU A 846 -0.95 -3.67 -0.38
C LEU A 846 -1.43 -3.18 -1.75
N ILE A 847 -2.17 -2.07 -1.79
CA ILE A 847 -2.73 -1.52 -3.03
C ILE A 847 -1.63 -0.92 -3.92
N SER A 848 -0.58 -0.33 -3.35
CA SER A 848 0.58 0.18 -4.10
C SER A 848 1.42 -0.93 -4.70
N HIS A 849 1.60 -2.06 -4.00
CA HIS A 849 2.11 -3.33 -4.56
C HIS A 849 1.09 -4.04 -5.48
N HIS A 850 0.07 -3.31 -5.95
CA HIS A 850 -0.97 -3.73 -6.89
C HIS A 850 -1.77 -4.96 -6.46
N LYS A 851 -2.06 -5.04 -5.15
CA LYS A 851 -2.97 -6.01 -4.55
C LYS A 851 -4.29 -5.31 -4.21
N GLN A 852 -5.30 -5.49 -5.06
CA GLN A 852 -6.67 -5.11 -4.72
C GLN A 852 -7.12 -5.89 -3.49
N LEU A 853 -7.83 -5.25 -2.57
CA LEU A 853 -8.34 -5.91 -1.36
C LEU A 853 -9.84 -6.14 -1.49
N THR A 854 -10.36 -7.21 -0.91
CA THR A 854 -11.80 -7.33 -0.64
C THR A 854 -12.05 -7.78 0.79
N VAL A 855 -13.06 -7.21 1.42
CA VAL A 855 -13.46 -7.50 2.80
C VAL A 855 -14.91 -7.96 2.86
N GLY A 856 -15.28 -8.71 3.89
CA GLY A 856 -16.51 -9.51 3.91
C GLY A 856 -16.35 -10.84 3.14
N LEU A 857 -17.42 -11.63 3.10
CA LEU A 857 -17.47 -12.93 2.42
C LEU A 857 -18.28 -12.85 1.12
N PRO A 858 -17.87 -13.51 0.03
CA PRO A 858 -18.59 -13.50 -1.25
C PRO A 858 -19.98 -14.17 -1.20
N PRO A 859 -20.84 -13.90 -2.20
CA PRO A 859 -20.67 -12.92 -3.28
C PRO A 859 -21.00 -11.48 -2.84
N GLU A 860 -20.86 -10.52 -3.75
CA GLU A 860 -21.45 -9.18 -3.60
C GLU A 860 -22.97 -9.27 -3.33
N PRO A 861 -23.57 -8.37 -2.54
CA PRO A 861 -22.99 -7.14 -1.96
C PRO A 861 -22.34 -7.33 -0.57
N ARG A 862 -22.15 -8.58 -0.10
CA ARG A 862 -21.50 -8.87 1.19
C ARG A 862 -19.99 -8.68 1.14
N GLU A 863 -19.38 -9.11 0.04
CA GLU A 863 -18.01 -8.72 -0.30
C GLU A 863 -17.98 -7.26 -0.78
N LYS A 864 -17.00 -6.50 -0.30
CA LYS A 864 -16.73 -5.11 -0.71
C LYS A 864 -15.32 -5.01 -1.27
N VAL A 865 -15.17 -4.43 -2.46
CA VAL A 865 -13.86 -4.25 -3.12
C VAL A 865 -13.26 -2.90 -2.75
N ILE A 866 -11.98 -2.90 -2.37
CA ILE A 866 -11.15 -1.71 -2.13
C ILE A 866 -10.15 -1.61 -3.28
N THR A 867 -10.35 -0.63 -4.16
CA THR A 867 -9.59 -0.45 -5.41
C THR A 867 -8.51 0.63 -5.35
N ALA A 868 -8.58 1.50 -4.34
CA ALA A 868 -7.65 2.59 -4.07
C ALA A 868 -7.49 2.75 -2.54
N PRO A 869 -6.43 3.44 -2.05
CA PRO A 869 -6.36 3.85 -0.65
C PRO A 869 -7.61 4.66 -0.25
N LEU A 870 -8.06 4.48 0.99
CA LEU A 870 -9.26 5.14 1.55
C LEU A 870 -8.90 5.89 2.83
N PRO A 871 -9.61 6.99 3.16
CA PRO A 871 -9.49 7.65 4.46
C PRO A 871 -9.68 6.66 5.63
N PRO A 872 -8.94 6.79 6.74
CA PRO A 872 -8.97 5.82 7.85
C PRO A 872 -10.36 5.57 8.46
N GLU A 873 -11.25 6.56 8.41
CA GLU A 873 -12.62 6.51 8.90
C GLU A 873 -13.55 5.75 7.93
N GLU A 874 -13.39 6.00 6.63
CA GLU A 874 -14.14 5.32 5.57
C GLU A 874 -13.74 3.85 5.44
N LEU A 875 -12.43 3.57 5.52
CA LEU A 875 -11.91 2.21 5.53
C LEU A 875 -12.47 1.40 6.71
N ASN A 876 -12.48 1.99 7.91
CA ASN A 876 -13.06 1.35 9.10
C ASN A 876 -14.56 1.09 8.92
N ARG A 877 -15.32 2.10 8.47
CA ARG A 877 -16.75 1.98 8.15
C ARG A 877 -17.03 0.82 7.18
N LEU A 878 -16.27 0.74 6.09
CA LEU A 878 -16.43 -0.26 5.03
C LEU A 878 -16.16 -1.69 5.55
N ILE A 879 -15.14 -1.88 6.39
CA ILE A 879 -14.83 -3.19 7.01
C ILE A 879 -15.96 -3.64 7.96
N TYR A 880 -16.48 -2.74 8.81
CA TYR A 880 -17.60 -3.07 9.70
C TYR A 880 -18.90 -3.30 8.92
N GLU A 881 -19.16 -2.58 7.81
CA GLU A 881 -20.32 -2.83 6.95
C GLU A 881 -20.25 -4.21 6.28
N ALA A 882 -19.09 -4.57 5.70
CA ALA A 882 -18.87 -5.85 5.04
C ALA A 882 -18.96 -7.06 5.99
N SER A 883 -18.70 -6.85 7.28
CA SER A 883 -18.78 -7.87 8.33
C SER A 883 -20.20 -8.08 8.88
N GLY A 884 -21.13 -7.17 8.58
CA GLY A 884 -22.55 -7.31 8.93
C GLY A 884 -22.81 -7.32 10.45
N GLN A 885 -23.28 -8.46 10.98
CA GLN A 885 -23.55 -8.63 12.41
C GLN A 885 -22.36 -9.19 13.20
N ASP A 886 -21.37 -9.78 12.51
CA ASP A 886 -20.29 -10.52 13.13
C ASP A 886 -19.11 -9.59 13.43
N ILE A 887 -19.29 -8.70 14.42
CA ILE A 887 -18.37 -7.60 14.77
C ILE A 887 -16.92 -8.05 15.01
N SER A 888 -16.69 -9.27 15.49
CA SER A 888 -15.35 -9.83 15.70
C SER A 888 -14.62 -10.15 14.40
N ILE A 889 -15.34 -10.42 13.30
CA ILE A 889 -14.77 -10.64 11.96
C ILE A 889 -14.29 -9.32 11.35
N ALA A 890 -14.87 -8.18 11.72
CA ALA A 890 -14.36 -6.87 11.33
C ALA A 890 -12.96 -6.63 11.91
N VAL A 891 -12.78 -6.94 13.20
CA VAL A 891 -11.48 -6.87 13.89
C VAL A 891 -10.48 -7.86 13.30
N LEU A 892 -10.90 -9.10 13.04
CA LEU A 892 -10.08 -10.13 12.40
C LEU A 892 -9.62 -9.70 10.99
N SER A 893 -10.48 -9.02 10.23
CA SER A 893 -10.15 -8.50 8.90
C SER A 893 -9.08 -7.41 8.97
N GLN A 894 -9.10 -6.55 9.99
CA GLN A 894 -8.04 -5.57 10.24
C GLN A 894 -6.70 -6.24 10.57
N GLU A 895 -6.70 -7.26 11.44
CA GLU A 895 -5.50 -8.07 11.74
C GLU A 895 -4.88 -8.66 10.46
N ILE A 896 -5.69 -9.36 9.65
CA ILE A 896 -5.21 -10.02 8.43
C ILE A 896 -4.67 -9.01 7.41
N ILE A 897 -5.30 -7.83 7.25
CA ILE A 897 -4.77 -6.74 6.40
C ILE A 897 -3.38 -6.30 6.87
N VAL A 898 -3.21 -6.04 8.17
CA VAL A 898 -1.91 -5.62 8.74
C VAL A 898 -0.86 -6.72 8.59
N TYR A 899 -1.22 -8.00 8.79
CA TYR A 899 -0.28 -9.11 8.62
C TYR A 899 0.12 -9.32 7.15
N LEU A 900 -0.82 -9.13 6.21
CA LEU A 900 -0.51 -9.12 4.77
C LEU A 900 0.45 -7.98 4.42
N ALA A 901 0.28 -6.79 4.98
CA ALA A 901 1.20 -5.66 4.77
C ALA A 901 2.60 -5.93 5.36
N MET A 902 2.70 -6.49 6.56
CA MET A 902 3.97 -6.97 7.12
C MET A 902 4.66 -7.99 6.19
N TYR A 903 3.89 -8.90 5.59
CA TYR A 903 4.43 -9.91 4.67
C TYR A 903 4.77 -9.37 3.29
N ILE A 904 4.08 -8.37 2.75
CA ILE A 904 4.42 -7.81 1.44
C ILE A 904 5.69 -6.95 1.51
N ARG A 905 5.88 -6.19 2.60
CA ARG A 905 7.13 -5.46 2.88
C ARG A 905 8.33 -6.39 3.09
N SER A 906 8.16 -7.50 3.83
CA SER A 906 9.28 -8.38 4.23
C SER A 906 9.54 -9.58 3.31
N GLN A 907 8.52 -10.09 2.62
CA GLN A 907 8.58 -11.30 1.78
C GLN A 907 7.65 -11.17 0.55
N PRO A 908 7.83 -10.16 -0.32
CA PRO A 908 6.92 -9.87 -1.44
C PRO A 908 6.71 -11.06 -2.40
N ALA A 909 7.67 -11.98 -2.47
CA ALA A 909 7.57 -13.22 -3.26
C ALA A 909 6.37 -14.12 -2.86
N LEU A 910 5.84 -14.01 -1.63
CA LEU A 910 4.61 -14.70 -1.20
C LEU A 910 3.36 -14.26 -2.00
N PHE A 911 3.42 -13.12 -2.67
CA PHE A 911 2.31 -12.50 -3.41
C PHE A 911 2.53 -12.54 -4.93
N GLY A 912 3.42 -13.41 -5.41
CA GLY A 912 3.63 -13.66 -6.84
C GLY A 912 2.33 -14.12 -7.53
N ASP A 913 2.05 -13.53 -8.70
CA ASP A 913 0.89 -13.86 -9.55
C ASP A 913 -0.49 -13.85 -8.85
N MET A 914 -0.66 -12.96 -7.88
CA MET A 914 -1.93 -12.69 -7.19
C MET A 914 -2.23 -11.18 -7.30
N LEU A 915 -3.34 -10.76 -7.92
CA LEU A 915 -3.72 -9.34 -8.03
C LEU A 915 -4.82 -8.92 -7.04
N ARG A 916 -5.58 -9.86 -6.47
CA ARG A 916 -6.66 -9.60 -5.51
C ARG A 916 -6.57 -10.48 -4.27
N LEU A 917 -6.50 -9.86 -3.09
CA LEU A 917 -6.48 -10.50 -1.79
C LEU A 917 -7.89 -10.46 -1.17
N ARG A 918 -8.57 -11.60 -1.19
CA ARG A 918 -9.96 -11.72 -0.71
C ARG A 918 -9.96 -12.10 0.77
N ILE A 919 -9.96 -11.11 1.65
CA ILE A 919 -9.69 -11.25 3.10
C ILE A 919 -10.66 -12.26 3.76
N GLY A 920 -11.94 -12.22 3.41
CA GLY A 920 -12.93 -13.19 3.91
C GLY A 920 -12.65 -14.64 3.47
N LEU A 921 -12.21 -14.85 2.22
CA LEU A 921 -11.81 -16.19 1.75
C LEU A 921 -10.51 -16.66 2.40
N ILE A 922 -9.57 -15.77 2.68
CA ILE A 922 -8.35 -16.09 3.43
C ILE A 922 -8.72 -16.56 4.86
N ILE A 923 -9.60 -15.83 5.55
CA ILE A 923 -10.13 -16.23 6.88
C ILE A 923 -10.85 -17.58 6.80
N GLN A 924 -11.68 -17.82 5.79
CA GLN A 924 -12.37 -19.09 5.58
C GLN A 924 -11.39 -20.25 5.33
N VAL A 925 -10.34 -20.03 4.55
CA VAL A 925 -9.27 -21.01 4.30
C VAL A 925 -8.49 -21.31 5.58
N MET A 926 -8.17 -20.31 6.39
CA MET A 926 -7.51 -20.49 7.69
C MET A 926 -8.37 -21.33 8.65
N ALA A 927 -9.68 -21.07 8.72
CA ALA A 927 -10.61 -21.92 9.46
C ALA A 927 -10.65 -23.36 8.91
N THR A 928 -10.73 -23.53 7.57
CA THR A 928 -10.78 -24.84 6.90
C THR A 928 -9.57 -25.70 7.28
N GLU A 929 -8.39 -25.09 7.27
CA GLU A 929 -7.13 -25.78 7.57
C GLU A 929 -6.96 -26.12 9.05
N LEU A 930 -7.51 -25.30 9.96
CA LEU A 930 -7.64 -25.67 11.38
C LEU A 930 -8.60 -26.86 11.55
N ALA A 931 -9.79 -26.85 10.94
CA ALA A 931 -10.75 -27.94 11.02
C ALA A 931 -10.14 -29.28 10.55
N ARG A 932 -9.45 -29.24 9.39
CA ARG A 932 -8.76 -30.40 8.81
C ARG A 932 -7.64 -30.92 9.71
N SER A 933 -6.83 -30.03 10.29
CA SER A 933 -5.62 -30.42 11.05
C SER A 933 -5.91 -30.80 12.50
N LEU A 934 -6.93 -30.20 13.12
CA LEU A 934 -7.39 -30.52 14.48
C LEU A 934 -8.44 -31.65 14.52
N HIS A 935 -8.88 -32.14 13.35
CA HIS A 935 -9.94 -33.13 13.16
C HIS A 935 -11.25 -32.77 13.89
N CYS A 936 -11.61 -31.48 13.88
CA CYS A 936 -12.77 -30.93 14.61
C CYS A 936 -13.87 -30.39 13.67
N SER A 937 -15.00 -29.99 14.24
CA SER A 937 -16.09 -29.36 13.50
C SER A 937 -15.72 -27.97 12.96
N GLY A 938 -16.46 -27.48 11.96
CA GLY A 938 -16.27 -26.12 11.44
C GLY A 938 -16.54 -25.02 12.48
N GLU A 939 -17.42 -25.30 13.44
CA GLU A 939 -17.76 -24.45 14.58
C GLU A 939 -16.59 -24.41 15.57
N GLU A 940 -16.06 -25.56 15.98
CA GLU A 940 -14.86 -25.67 16.83
C GLU A 940 -13.63 -25.02 16.19
N ALA A 941 -13.44 -25.18 14.89
CA ALA A 941 -12.32 -24.59 14.15
C ALA A 941 -12.42 -23.06 14.09
N SER A 942 -13.64 -22.51 13.98
CA SER A 942 -13.87 -21.07 13.96
C SER A 942 -13.71 -20.45 15.35
N GLU A 943 -14.18 -21.13 16.41
CA GLU A 943 -13.88 -20.73 17.80
C GLU A 943 -12.38 -20.85 18.13
N SER A 944 -11.71 -21.89 17.62
CA SER A 944 -10.25 -22.05 17.72
C SER A 944 -9.50 -20.90 17.04
N LEU A 945 -9.90 -20.53 15.82
CA LEU A 945 -9.33 -19.43 15.04
C LEU A 945 -9.44 -18.10 15.81
N MET A 946 -10.62 -17.80 16.36
CA MET A 946 -10.87 -16.57 17.12
C MET A 946 -10.06 -16.46 18.41
N ASN A 947 -9.56 -17.59 18.96
CA ASN A 947 -8.78 -17.64 20.19
C ASN A 947 -7.25 -17.76 19.99
N LEU A 948 -6.75 -17.82 18.75
CA LEU A 948 -5.30 -17.77 18.48
C LEU A 948 -4.69 -16.43 18.90
N SER A 949 -3.43 -16.44 19.35
CA SER A 949 -2.69 -15.19 19.58
C SER A 949 -2.46 -14.43 18.26
N PRO A 950 -2.20 -13.10 18.30
CA PRO A 950 -1.77 -12.34 17.13
C PRO A 950 -0.61 -12.99 16.35
N SER A 951 0.42 -13.48 17.04
CA SER A 951 1.56 -14.14 16.40
C SER A 951 1.21 -15.52 15.82
N ASP A 952 0.41 -16.35 16.52
CA ASP A 952 -0.06 -17.64 15.99
C ASP A 952 -0.93 -17.46 14.74
N MET A 953 -1.80 -16.43 14.73
CA MET A 953 -2.61 -16.11 13.56
C MET A 953 -1.77 -15.65 12.37
N LYS A 954 -0.78 -14.78 12.62
CA LYS A 954 0.18 -14.33 11.61
C LYS A 954 1.01 -15.50 11.07
N ASN A 955 1.41 -16.45 11.92
CA ASN A 955 2.10 -17.68 11.50
C ASN A 955 1.21 -18.59 10.64
N LEU A 956 -0.06 -18.80 11.04
CA LEU A 956 -1.03 -19.56 10.23
C LEU A 956 -1.18 -18.95 8.83
N LEU A 957 -1.32 -17.62 8.75
CA LEU A 957 -1.40 -16.90 7.49
C LEU A 957 -0.16 -17.10 6.60
N HIS A 958 1.05 -17.10 7.17
CA HIS A 958 2.28 -17.39 6.41
C HIS A 958 2.27 -18.79 5.80
N HIS A 959 1.80 -19.78 6.54
CA HIS A 959 1.70 -21.15 6.05
C HIS A 959 0.64 -21.30 4.94
N ILE A 960 -0.47 -20.55 4.99
CA ILE A 960 -1.43 -20.45 3.88
C ILE A 960 -0.80 -19.80 2.64
N LEU A 961 -0.16 -18.64 2.78
CA LEU A 961 0.39 -17.87 1.65
C LEU A 961 1.60 -18.56 0.98
N SER A 962 2.48 -19.17 1.77
CA SER A 962 3.58 -19.99 1.24
C SER A 962 3.06 -21.28 0.59
N GLY A 963 1.90 -21.78 1.01
CA GLY A 963 1.30 -23.00 0.49
C GLY A 963 2.12 -24.26 0.76
N LYS A 964 2.97 -24.21 1.80
CA LYS A 964 3.72 -25.33 2.35
C LYS A 964 2.81 -26.31 3.10
N GLU A 965 3.37 -27.43 3.53
CA GLU A 965 2.73 -28.37 4.44
C GLU A 965 3.10 -28.02 5.89
N PHE A 966 2.12 -28.07 6.78
CA PHE A 966 2.24 -27.71 8.19
C PHE A 966 1.29 -28.57 9.04
N GLY A 967 1.73 -28.87 10.26
CA GLY A 967 0.94 -29.54 11.29
C GLY A 967 0.37 -28.52 12.28
N VAL A 968 -0.76 -28.89 12.90
CA VAL A 968 -1.40 -28.11 13.96
C VAL A 968 -1.83 -29.08 15.06
N GLU A 969 -1.41 -28.85 16.30
CA GLU A 969 -1.68 -29.73 17.43
C GLU A 969 -2.32 -28.96 18.60
N ARG A 970 -3.17 -29.65 19.40
CA ARG A 970 -3.69 -29.11 20.68
C ARG A 970 -2.64 -29.34 21.79
N SER A 971 -2.06 -28.28 22.31
CA SER A 971 -1.04 -28.33 23.35
C SER A 971 -1.63 -28.73 24.70
N VAL A 972 -1.14 -29.82 25.27
CA VAL A 972 -1.57 -30.33 26.59
C VAL A 972 -0.83 -29.57 27.71
N ARG A 973 -1.39 -28.44 28.14
CA ARG A 973 -0.94 -27.76 29.37
C ARG A 973 -1.49 -28.46 30.64
N PRO A 974 -0.77 -28.42 31.78
CA PRO A 974 -1.31 -28.83 33.08
C PRO A 974 -2.55 -28.02 33.50
N VAL A 975 -3.38 -28.60 34.36
CA VAL A 975 -4.76 -28.16 34.68
C VAL A 975 -4.81 -26.93 35.63
N GLU A 976 -3.70 -26.21 35.81
CA GLU A 976 -3.57 -25.13 36.81
C GLU A 976 -3.60 -23.71 36.23
N SER A 977 -3.53 -23.54 34.89
CA SER A 977 -3.79 -22.24 34.25
C SER A 977 -5.29 -21.98 34.11
N SER A 978 -5.77 -20.81 34.53
CA SER A 978 -7.19 -20.41 34.48
C SER A 978 -7.71 -20.03 33.08
N ALA A 979 -6.96 -20.34 32.01
CA ALA A 979 -7.35 -20.04 30.64
C ALA A 979 -8.37 -21.09 30.13
N THR A 980 -9.53 -20.64 29.68
CA THR A 980 -10.69 -21.47 29.31
C THR A 980 -10.58 -22.15 27.93
N SER A 981 -9.40 -22.20 27.31
CA SER A 981 -9.18 -22.83 25.99
C SER A 981 -7.81 -23.48 25.87
N PRO A 982 -7.70 -24.64 25.19
CA PRO A 982 -6.41 -25.30 24.94
C PRO A 982 -5.57 -24.48 23.96
N ALA A 983 -4.29 -24.27 24.30
CA ALA A 983 -3.36 -23.61 23.40
C ALA A 983 -3.12 -24.46 22.13
N ILE A 984 -2.94 -23.82 20.98
CA ILE A 984 -2.73 -24.48 19.69
C ILE A 984 -1.29 -24.20 19.24
N SER A 985 -0.58 -25.23 18.78
CA SER A 985 0.79 -25.11 18.28
C SER A 985 0.87 -25.46 16.80
N ILE A 986 1.49 -24.59 16.00
CA ILE A 986 1.62 -24.72 14.54
C ILE A 986 3.10 -24.96 14.19
N HIS A 987 3.38 -25.98 13.39
CA HIS A 987 4.75 -26.42 13.06
C HIS A 987 4.91 -26.75 11.56
N GLU A 988 6.04 -26.36 10.96
CA GLU A 988 6.36 -26.69 9.55
C GLU A 988 6.67 -28.20 9.41
N LEU A 989 6.03 -28.86 8.44
CA LEU A 989 6.34 -30.25 8.11
C LEU A 989 7.49 -30.33 7.10
N GLY A 990 8.41 -31.27 7.31
CA GLY A 990 9.58 -31.46 6.45
C GLY A 990 9.19 -31.83 5.01
N HIS A 991 10.00 -31.40 4.02
CA HIS A 991 9.61 -31.30 2.59
C HIS A 991 9.04 -32.58 1.92
N THR A 992 7.72 -32.79 2.01
CA THR A 992 6.97 -33.92 1.43
C THR A 992 6.28 -33.62 0.09
N GLY A 993 6.86 -32.79 -0.79
CA GLY A 993 6.35 -32.70 -2.17
C GLY A 993 6.59 -31.43 -2.98
N ALA A 994 7.75 -30.78 -2.88
CA ALA A 994 8.04 -29.62 -3.74
C ALA A 994 7.94 -29.97 -5.25
N THR A 995 7.12 -29.23 -5.99
CA THR A 995 6.92 -29.40 -7.44
C THR A 995 8.11 -28.84 -8.24
N LYS A 996 8.16 -29.07 -9.56
CA LYS A 996 9.38 -28.90 -10.36
C LYS A 996 9.88 -27.45 -10.52
N THR A 997 9.07 -26.44 -10.21
CA THR A 997 9.39 -25.02 -10.45
C THR A 997 10.50 -24.46 -9.55
N GLU A 998 10.61 -24.91 -8.30
CA GLU A 998 11.61 -24.37 -7.36
C GLU A 998 13.03 -24.97 -7.51
N ARG A 999 13.17 -26.11 -8.21
CA ARG A 999 14.45 -26.85 -8.27
C ARG A 999 15.43 -26.36 -9.34
N THR A 1000 15.02 -25.45 -10.21
CA THR A 1000 15.89 -24.84 -11.25
C THR A 1000 16.87 -23.80 -10.70
N GLY A 1001 16.56 -23.12 -9.59
CA GLY A 1001 17.46 -22.11 -9.00
C GLY A 1001 18.62 -22.68 -8.18
N ILE A 1002 18.35 -23.68 -7.33
CA ILE A 1002 19.29 -24.08 -6.27
C ILE A 1002 20.27 -25.19 -6.71
N SER A 1003 19.91 -25.96 -7.74
CA SER A 1003 20.77 -27.05 -8.25
C SER A 1003 22.10 -26.56 -8.83
N LYS A 1004 22.11 -25.38 -9.46
CA LYS A 1004 23.32 -24.75 -10.04
C LYS A 1004 24.21 -24.05 -9.01
N LEU A 1005 23.64 -23.55 -7.91
CA LEU A 1005 24.41 -22.95 -6.81
C LEU A 1005 25.07 -24.03 -5.93
N LYS A 1006 24.48 -25.24 -5.89
CA LYS A 1006 24.98 -26.37 -5.07
C LYS A 1006 25.94 -27.32 -5.81
N SER A 1007 26.05 -27.24 -7.14
CA SER A 1007 27.17 -27.83 -7.88
C SER A 1007 28.45 -27.02 -7.67
N ASP A 1008 28.35 -25.71 -7.79
CA ASP A 1008 29.51 -24.82 -7.93
C ASP A 1008 30.19 -24.53 -6.57
N MET A 1009 29.52 -24.86 -5.46
CA MET A 1009 30.06 -24.82 -4.09
C MET A 1009 30.44 -26.21 -3.51
N LYS A 1010 30.52 -27.27 -4.34
CA LYS A 1010 30.90 -28.64 -3.87
C LYS A 1010 32.05 -29.30 -4.65
N GLN A 1011 33.00 -28.49 -5.12
CA GLN A 1011 34.31 -28.96 -5.61
C GLN A 1011 35.51 -28.39 -4.82
N LEU A 1012 35.32 -28.15 -3.53
CA LEU A 1012 36.41 -27.94 -2.57
C LEU A 1012 36.21 -28.87 -1.36
N GLU A 1013 37.33 -29.28 -0.75
CA GLU A 1013 37.48 -30.22 0.38
C GLU A 1013 37.36 -31.74 0.10
N ASP A 1014 38.46 -32.32 -0.40
CA ASP A 1014 39.06 -33.56 0.14
C ASP A 1014 40.60 -33.53 -0.11
N PRO A 1015 41.50 -33.99 0.80
CA PRO A 1015 42.93 -33.62 0.73
C PRO A 1015 43.93 -34.76 0.43
N ARG A 1016 45.06 -34.38 -0.22
CA ARG A 1016 46.29 -35.16 -0.53
C ARG A 1016 46.12 -36.14 -1.72
N ALA A 1017 47.03 -36.20 -2.71
CA ALA A 1017 48.48 -35.95 -2.64
C ALA A 1017 49.15 -35.52 -3.98
N GLN A 1018 50.30 -34.83 -3.84
CA GLN A 1018 51.49 -34.82 -4.72
C GLN A 1018 51.41 -34.35 -6.20
N SER A 1019 51.82 -33.08 -6.40
CA SER A 1019 52.99 -32.65 -7.22
C SER A 1019 52.84 -32.12 -8.68
N ILE A 1020 53.66 -31.09 -8.97
CA ILE A 1020 54.29 -30.69 -10.26
C ILE A 1020 53.47 -29.93 -11.35
N PHE A 1021 53.61 -28.59 -11.29
CA PHE A 1021 53.94 -27.60 -12.37
C PHE A 1021 53.17 -27.40 -13.71
N PHE A 1022 52.92 -26.09 -13.97
CA PHE A 1022 52.94 -25.32 -15.25
C PHE A 1022 51.88 -25.45 -16.38
N SER A 1023 51.23 -24.31 -16.67
CA SER A 1023 50.68 -23.82 -17.98
C SER A 1023 49.55 -24.61 -18.70
N GLY A 1024 48.70 -24.03 -19.57
CA GLY A 1024 48.43 -22.63 -19.93
C GLY A 1024 47.59 -22.48 -21.24
N HIS A 1025 47.04 -21.28 -21.52
CA HIS A 1025 46.49 -20.78 -22.81
C HIS A 1025 45.24 -21.42 -23.50
N SER A 1026 44.12 -20.66 -23.48
CA SER A 1026 43.39 -20.08 -24.64
C SER A 1026 42.59 -20.92 -25.69
N ILE A 1027 41.54 -20.25 -26.26
CA ILE A 1027 40.73 -20.59 -27.48
C ILE A 1027 39.73 -21.77 -27.29
N GLY A 1028 38.52 -21.81 -27.87
CA GLY A 1028 37.73 -20.87 -28.70
C GLY A 1028 36.80 -21.60 -29.71
N SER A 1029 35.89 -20.87 -30.39
CA SER A 1029 35.07 -21.32 -31.56
C SER A 1029 33.89 -22.32 -31.39
N SER A 1030 32.68 -21.77 -31.15
CA SER A 1030 31.47 -21.80 -32.02
C SER A 1030 30.99 -23.00 -32.89
N VAL A 1031 29.67 -22.91 -33.22
CA VAL A 1031 28.86 -23.46 -34.35
C VAL A 1031 28.16 -24.84 -34.24
N THR A 1032 26.92 -24.85 -34.75
CA THR A 1032 26.05 -25.96 -35.23
C THR A 1032 25.04 -26.64 -34.27
N SER A 1033 23.81 -26.73 -34.79
CA SER A 1033 22.73 -27.68 -34.47
C SER A 1033 22.36 -28.36 -35.80
N PRO A 1034 21.93 -29.64 -35.85
CA PRO A 1034 20.48 -29.89 -35.95
C PRO A 1034 19.96 -31.26 -35.43
N ARG A 1035 18.62 -31.30 -35.23
CA ARG A 1035 17.68 -32.44 -35.35
C ARG A 1035 17.94 -33.77 -34.61
N SER A 1036 17.03 -34.02 -33.66
CA SER A 1036 16.12 -35.20 -33.55
C SER A 1036 16.67 -36.63 -33.73
N THR A 1037 16.48 -37.46 -32.70
CA THR A 1037 16.20 -38.90 -32.84
C THR A 1037 15.46 -39.45 -31.60
N ARG A 1038 14.88 -40.65 -31.69
CA ARG A 1038 13.91 -41.20 -30.70
C ARG A 1038 14.54 -41.95 -29.51
N CYS A 1039 13.71 -42.12 -28.48
CA CYS A 1039 13.84 -42.91 -27.26
C CYS A 1039 14.74 -44.17 -27.30
N SER A 1040 15.43 -44.44 -26.18
CA SER A 1040 15.81 -45.78 -25.74
C SER A 1040 16.04 -45.80 -24.23
N SER A 1041 15.36 -46.68 -23.51
CA SER A 1041 15.50 -46.87 -22.06
C SER A 1041 16.29 -48.15 -21.76
N PRO A 1042 17.19 -48.14 -20.76
CA PRO A 1042 17.65 -49.37 -20.13
C PRO A 1042 17.49 -49.38 -18.59
N SER A 1043 16.70 -50.33 -18.13
CA SER A 1043 16.97 -51.24 -16.99
C SER A 1043 17.59 -50.72 -15.69
N SER A 1044 16.79 -50.74 -14.60
CA SER A 1044 17.30 -50.75 -13.23
C SER A 1044 18.00 -52.08 -12.88
N PRO A 1045 19.09 -52.07 -12.08
CA PRO A 1045 19.61 -53.27 -11.41
C PRO A 1045 18.96 -53.48 -10.02
N SER A 1046 18.85 -54.73 -9.59
CA SER A 1046 18.23 -55.16 -8.31
C SER A 1046 19.27 -55.52 -7.24
N GLY A 1047 18.91 -55.51 -5.95
CA GLY A 1047 19.59 -56.36 -4.96
C GLY A 1047 19.49 -56.02 -3.46
N THR A 1048 18.69 -56.81 -2.73
CA THR A 1048 18.94 -57.33 -1.34
C THR A 1048 19.07 -56.35 -0.15
N LEU A 1049 18.56 -56.62 1.07
CA LEU A 1049 17.78 -57.76 1.58
C LEU A 1049 17.07 -57.46 2.93
N SER A 1050 16.01 -58.23 3.21
CA SER A 1050 15.44 -58.58 4.54
C SER A 1050 14.45 -57.61 5.25
N PRO A 1051 13.50 -58.14 6.08
CA PRO A 1051 12.95 -59.50 6.17
C PRO A 1051 11.43 -59.56 5.88
N THR A 1052 10.84 -60.76 5.92
CA THR A 1052 9.44 -61.02 5.54
C THR A 1052 8.41 -60.67 6.60
N GLY A 1053 7.36 -59.95 6.21
CA GLY A 1053 6.07 -59.86 6.90
C GLY A 1053 4.95 -59.56 5.91
N ALA A 1054 3.88 -60.36 5.89
CA ALA A 1054 2.78 -60.19 4.93
C ALA A 1054 1.75 -59.17 5.47
N GLY A 1055 1.93 -57.90 5.13
CA GLY A 1055 1.01 -56.79 5.41
C GLY A 1055 0.55 -56.11 4.11
N ALA A 1056 -0.66 -55.54 4.12
CA ALA A 1056 -1.28 -54.98 2.91
C ALA A 1056 -0.66 -53.65 2.46
N PRO A 1057 -0.66 -53.34 1.15
CA PRO A 1057 -0.13 -52.07 0.60
C PRO A 1057 -1.00 -50.83 0.86
N HIS A 1058 -2.07 -50.95 1.65
CA HIS A 1058 -3.06 -49.87 1.86
C HIS A 1058 -2.51 -48.64 2.61
N LEU A 1059 -1.68 -48.86 3.62
CA LEU A 1059 -1.29 -47.81 4.59
C LEU A 1059 -0.51 -46.63 4.00
N HIS A 1060 0.03 -46.73 2.78
CA HIS A 1060 0.80 -45.66 2.15
C HIS A 1060 0.02 -44.86 1.09
N TRP A 1061 -1.24 -45.22 0.84
CA TRP A 1061 -2.15 -44.49 -0.07
C TRP A 1061 -2.96 -43.42 0.68
N GLU A 1062 -3.42 -43.75 1.88
CA GLU A 1062 -4.32 -42.91 2.70
C GLU A 1062 -3.65 -41.59 3.14
N GLU A 1063 -2.32 -41.57 3.36
CA GLU A 1063 -1.54 -40.37 3.73
C GLU A 1063 -1.49 -39.28 2.64
N ARG A 1064 -1.90 -39.55 1.39
CA ARG A 1064 -1.77 -38.60 0.26
C ARG A 1064 -3.10 -38.12 -0.30
N GLN A 1065 -4.22 -38.62 0.22
CA GLN A 1065 -5.54 -38.25 -0.27
C GLN A 1065 -5.94 -36.83 0.18
N GLY A 1066 -6.41 -36.02 -0.75
CA GLY A 1066 -6.80 -34.62 -0.54
C GLY A 1066 -5.70 -33.58 -0.79
N GLN A 1067 -4.46 -33.99 -1.11
CA GLN A 1067 -3.32 -33.07 -1.25
C GLN A 1067 -3.50 -32.07 -2.41
N TRP A 1068 -4.05 -32.49 -3.56
CA TRP A 1068 -4.24 -31.63 -4.72
C TRP A 1068 -5.56 -30.86 -4.66
N LEU A 1069 -6.61 -31.47 -4.11
CA LEU A 1069 -7.85 -30.74 -3.79
C LEU A 1069 -7.56 -29.57 -2.84
N ARG A 1070 -6.78 -29.81 -1.78
CA ARG A 1070 -6.29 -28.76 -0.87
C ARG A 1070 -5.51 -27.68 -1.63
N ARG A 1071 -4.55 -28.06 -2.48
CA ARG A 1071 -3.74 -27.09 -3.25
C ARG A 1071 -4.61 -26.23 -4.17
N ARG A 1072 -5.59 -26.82 -4.86
CA ARG A 1072 -6.53 -26.09 -5.73
C ARG A 1072 -7.47 -25.17 -4.94
N ARG A 1073 -7.93 -25.58 -3.76
CA ARG A 1073 -8.68 -24.70 -2.84
C ARG A 1073 -7.85 -23.51 -2.39
N LEU A 1074 -6.57 -23.73 -2.03
CA LEU A 1074 -5.64 -22.67 -1.64
C LEU A 1074 -5.39 -21.68 -2.77
N ASP A 1075 -4.84 -22.15 -3.90
CA ASP A 1075 -4.49 -21.28 -5.04
C ASP A 1075 -5.72 -20.59 -5.63
N GLY A 1076 -6.85 -21.30 -5.74
CA GLY A 1076 -8.10 -20.75 -6.25
C GLY A 1076 -8.73 -19.70 -5.33
N ALA A 1077 -8.66 -19.87 -4.00
CA ALA A 1077 -9.22 -18.91 -3.05
C ALA A 1077 -8.43 -17.59 -3.01
N ILE A 1078 -7.12 -17.65 -3.22
CA ILE A 1078 -6.21 -16.50 -3.27
C ILE A 1078 -5.92 -15.99 -4.69
N ASN A 1079 -6.61 -16.54 -5.71
CA ASN A 1079 -6.47 -16.24 -7.14
C ASN A 1079 -5.02 -16.35 -7.68
N ARG A 1080 -4.22 -17.32 -7.22
CA ARG A 1080 -2.84 -17.51 -7.69
C ARG A 1080 -2.80 -18.21 -9.06
N VAL A 1081 -2.51 -17.45 -10.10
CA VAL A 1081 -2.24 -17.95 -11.46
C VAL A 1081 -0.73 -18.16 -11.68
N PRO A 1082 -0.26 -18.72 -12.82
CA PRO A 1082 1.17 -18.78 -13.11
C PRO A 1082 1.70 -17.59 -13.93
N MET A 1083 2.96 -17.22 -13.70
CA MET A 1083 3.76 -16.25 -14.47
C MET A 1083 3.37 -16.13 -15.95
N GLY A 1084 2.98 -14.91 -16.34
CA GLY A 1084 2.59 -14.56 -17.71
C GLY A 1084 1.22 -15.07 -18.15
N PHE A 1085 0.34 -15.50 -17.22
CA PHE A 1085 -1.02 -15.97 -17.54
C PHE A 1085 -1.82 -14.94 -18.34
N TYR A 1086 -1.95 -13.71 -17.86
CA TYR A 1086 -2.78 -12.68 -18.48
C TYR A 1086 -2.29 -12.31 -19.89
N GLN A 1087 -0.98 -12.20 -20.11
CA GLN A 1087 -0.38 -11.98 -21.44
C GLN A 1087 -0.75 -13.11 -22.42
N LYS A 1088 -0.85 -14.36 -21.95
CA LYS A 1088 -1.28 -15.51 -22.76
C LYS A 1088 -2.80 -15.48 -23.01
N VAL A 1089 -3.61 -15.08 -22.04
CA VAL A 1089 -5.06 -14.85 -22.22
C VAL A 1089 -5.31 -13.77 -23.30
N TRP A 1090 -4.57 -12.67 -23.27
CA TRP A 1090 -4.63 -11.62 -24.29
C TRP A 1090 -4.32 -12.18 -25.69
N LYS A 1091 -3.27 -13.00 -25.84
CA LYS A 1091 -2.96 -13.69 -27.11
C LYS A 1091 -4.07 -14.66 -27.57
N ILE A 1092 -4.76 -15.34 -26.66
CA ILE A 1092 -5.91 -16.19 -27.01
C ILE A 1092 -7.07 -15.32 -27.55
N LEU A 1093 -7.39 -14.21 -26.87
CA LEU A 1093 -8.47 -13.29 -27.27
C LEU A 1093 -8.23 -12.64 -28.63
N GLN A 1094 -6.98 -12.47 -29.07
CA GLN A 1094 -6.69 -12.01 -30.44
C GLN A 1094 -7.15 -13.01 -31.52
N LYS A 1095 -7.38 -14.29 -31.18
CA LYS A 1095 -7.69 -15.38 -32.13
C LYS A 1095 -9.14 -15.87 -32.07
N CYS A 1096 -9.93 -15.55 -31.05
CA CYS A 1096 -11.36 -15.90 -30.95
C CYS A 1096 -12.27 -14.65 -30.85
N HIS A 1097 -13.59 -14.82 -30.75
CA HIS A 1097 -14.49 -13.69 -30.42
C HIS A 1097 -14.58 -13.44 -28.91
N GLY A 1098 -14.18 -14.41 -28.08
CA GLY A 1098 -14.12 -14.29 -26.63
C GLY A 1098 -13.92 -15.63 -25.93
N LEU A 1099 -13.69 -15.57 -24.61
CA LEU A 1099 -13.69 -16.72 -23.71
C LEU A 1099 -14.93 -16.65 -22.82
N SER A 1100 -15.70 -17.74 -22.73
CA SER A 1100 -16.80 -17.88 -21.79
C SER A 1100 -16.35 -18.69 -20.58
N ILE A 1101 -16.64 -18.18 -19.39
CA ILE A 1101 -16.35 -18.82 -18.11
C ILE A 1101 -17.61 -18.68 -17.25
N ASP A 1102 -18.26 -19.80 -16.94
CA ASP A 1102 -19.52 -19.84 -16.18
C ASP A 1102 -20.62 -18.91 -16.74
N GLY A 1103 -20.70 -18.84 -18.08
CA GLY A 1103 -21.63 -17.97 -18.81
C GLY A 1103 -21.16 -16.52 -19.00
N TYR A 1104 -20.18 -16.05 -18.23
CA TYR A 1104 -19.60 -14.71 -18.38
C TYR A 1104 -18.58 -14.69 -19.53
N VAL A 1105 -18.80 -13.82 -20.52
CA VAL A 1105 -17.94 -13.71 -21.70
C VAL A 1105 -16.94 -12.57 -21.53
N LEU A 1106 -15.66 -12.92 -21.60
CA LEU A 1106 -14.52 -12.02 -21.82
C LEU A 1106 -14.35 -11.81 -23.34
N PRO A 1107 -14.74 -10.65 -23.90
CA PRO A 1107 -14.80 -10.45 -25.35
C PRO A 1107 -13.43 -10.14 -25.95
N SER A 1108 -13.26 -10.39 -27.26
CA SER A 1108 -12.04 -9.98 -27.97
C SER A 1108 -11.92 -8.45 -28.16
N SER A 1109 -13.01 -7.68 -27.95
CA SER A 1109 -12.97 -6.21 -27.94
C SER A 1109 -12.00 -5.66 -26.90
N THR A 1110 -11.84 -6.34 -25.75
CA THR A 1110 -10.91 -5.93 -24.69
C THR A 1110 -9.46 -5.82 -25.20
N THR A 1111 -9.07 -6.55 -26.24
CA THR A 1111 -7.72 -6.42 -26.85
C THR A 1111 -7.53 -5.13 -27.66
N ARG A 1112 -8.63 -4.50 -28.08
CA ARG A 1112 -8.66 -3.16 -28.71
C ARG A 1112 -8.59 -2.08 -27.64
N GLU A 1113 -9.33 -2.28 -26.57
CA GLU A 1113 -9.41 -1.38 -25.41
C GLU A 1113 -8.08 -1.38 -24.60
N MET A 1114 -7.38 -2.51 -24.49
CA MET A 1114 -6.25 -2.74 -23.57
C MET A 1114 -5.06 -3.47 -24.23
N THR A 1115 -3.83 -3.18 -23.80
CA THR A 1115 -2.61 -3.91 -24.16
C THR A 1115 -2.43 -5.18 -23.29
N ALA A 1116 -1.42 -5.99 -23.60
CA ALA A 1116 -1.16 -7.25 -22.91
C ALA A 1116 -0.55 -7.09 -21.51
N CYS A 1117 0.07 -5.95 -21.20
CA CYS A 1117 0.80 -5.72 -19.95
C CYS A 1117 0.09 -4.74 -18.99
N GLU A 1118 -1.09 -4.25 -19.34
CA GLU A 1118 -1.94 -3.45 -18.47
C GLU A 1118 -2.50 -4.24 -17.29
N ILE A 1119 -2.41 -3.67 -16.08
CA ILE A 1119 -3.10 -4.21 -14.90
C ILE A 1119 -4.62 -4.14 -15.09
N LYS A 1120 -5.13 -3.11 -15.79
CA LYS A 1120 -6.55 -2.99 -16.16
C LYS A 1120 -7.06 -4.23 -16.91
N PHE A 1121 -6.26 -4.79 -17.82
CA PHE A 1121 -6.60 -6.03 -18.53
C PHE A 1121 -6.60 -7.23 -17.57
N ALA A 1122 -5.54 -7.40 -16.79
CA ALA A 1122 -5.40 -8.54 -15.89
C ALA A 1122 -6.50 -8.59 -14.81
N VAL A 1123 -6.88 -7.43 -14.26
CA VAL A 1123 -8.01 -7.26 -13.33
C VAL A 1123 -9.35 -7.60 -14.00
N HIS A 1124 -9.53 -7.31 -15.30
CA HIS A 1124 -10.75 -7.69 -16.01
C HIS A 1124 -10.84 -9.22 -16.21
N VAL A 1125 -9.73 -9.90 -16.53
CA VAL A 1125 -9.66 -11.38 -16.57
C VAL A 1125 -9.96 -11.98 -15.20
N GLU A 1126 -9.38 -11.44 -14.12
CA GLU A 1126 -9.72 -11.86 -12.76
C GLU A 1126 -11.19 -11.61 -12.43
N SER A 1127 -11.78 -10.48 -12.84
CA SER A 1127 -13.19 -10.18 -12.58
C SER A 1127 -14.10 -11.30 -13.13
N VAL A 1128 -13.85 -11.74 -14.36
CA VAL A 1128 -14.57 -12.88 -14.97
C VAL A 1128 -14.34 -14.17 -14.18
N LEU A 1129 -13.09 -14.53 -13.86
CA LEU A 1129 -12.76 -15.72 -13.05
C LEU A 1129 -13.37 -15.71 -11.63
N ASN A 1130 -13.55 -14.53 -11.03
CA ASN A 1130 -14.06 -14.37 -9.66
C ASN A 1130 -15.57 -14.66 -9.52
N HIS A 1131 -16.33 -14.71 -10.63
CA HIS A 1131 -17.75 -15.10 -10.62
C HIS A 1131 -17.93 -16.56 -10.19
N VAL A 1132 -16.99 -17.43 -10.56
CA VAL A 1132 -16.96 -18.85 -10.18
C VAL A 1132 -16.76 -18.96 -8.66
N PRO A 1133 -17.73 -19.45 -7.86
CA PRO A 1133 -17.63 -19.37 -6.41
C PRO A 1133 -16.71 -20.43 -5.80
N GLN A 1134 -16.67 -21.66 -6.34
CA GLN A 1134 -15.82 -22.74 -5.83
C GLN A 1134 -14.34 -22.53 -6.22
N PRO A 1135 -13.41 -22.40 -5.27
CA PRO A 1135 -12.00 -22.14 -5.59
C PRO A 1135 -11.32 -23.30 -6.32
N GLU A 1136 -11.64 -24.55 -5.99
CA GLU A 1136 -11.08 -25.71 -6.70
C GLU A 1136 -11.52 -25.79 -8.17
N TYR A 1137 -12.73 -25.34 -8.49
CA TYR A 1137 -13.23 -25.26 -9.87
C TYR A 1137 -12.61 -24.07 -10.61
N ARG A 1138 -12.49 -22.90 -9.95
CA ARG A 1138 -11.77 -21.73 -10.47
C ARG A 1138 -10.34 -22.11 -10.90
N GLN A 1139 -9.65 -22.93 -10.11
CA GLN A 1139 -8.29 -23.38 -10.46
C GLN A 1139 -8.25 -24.41 -11.60
N LEU A 1140 -9.25 -25.29 -11.75
CA LEU A 1140 -9.34 -26.15 -12.95
C LEU A 1140 -9.63 -25.34 -14.22
N LEU A 1141 -10.39 -24.25 -14.14
CA LEU A 1141 -10.62 -23.34 -15.27
C LEU A 1141 -9.34 -22.59 -15.64
N VAL A 1142 -8.52 -22.19 -14.66
CA VAL A 1142 -7.16 -21.65 -14.88
C VAL A 1142 -6.25 -22.71 -15.56
N GLU A 1143 -6.24 -23.95 -15.09
CA GLU A 1143 -5.53 -25.07 -15.75
C GLU A 1143 -5.99 -25.27 -17.20
N ALA A 1144 -7.30 -25.20 -17.49
CA ALA A 1144 -7.86 -25.32 -18.83
C ALA A 1144 -7.40 -24.18 -19.76
N ILE A 1145 -7.43 -22.93 -19.28
CA ILE A 1145 -6.96 -21.76 -20.02
C ILE A 1145 -5.44 -21.86 -20.29
N LEU A 1146 -4.67 -22.39 -19.34
CA LEU A 1146 -3.22 -22.64 -19.51
C LEU A 1146 -2.92 -23.69 -20.60
N VAL A 1147 -3.74 -24.73 -20.73
CA VAL A 1147 -3.65 -25.68 -21.85
C VAL A 1147 -4.03 -25.00 -23.17
N LEU A 1148 -5.07 -24.14 -23.16
CA LEU A 1148 -5.52 -23.40 -24.33
C LEU A 1148 -4.46 -22.43 -24.89
N THR A 1149 -3.47 -21.99 -24.10
CA THR A 1149 -2.39 -21.13 -24.62
C THR A 1149 -1.54 -21.84 -25.68
N LEU A 1150 -1.46 -23.17 -25.67
CA LEU A 1150 -0.79 -23.95 -26.71
C LEU A 1150 -1.42 -23.72 -28.11
N VAL A 1151 -2.71 -23.39 -28.15
CA VAL A 1151 -3.44 -23.04 -29.38
C VAL A 1151 -3.14 -21.60 -29.80
N ALA A 1152 -2.87 -20.70 -28.85
CA ALA A 1152 -2.45 -19.34 -29.14
C ALA A 1152 -1.05 -19.28 -29.79
N ASP A 1153 -0.18 -20.26 -29.53
CA ASP A 1153 1.14 -20.39 -30.16
C ASP A 1153 1.09 -21.11 -31.54
N MET A 1154 -0.07 -21.58 -32.01
CA MET A 1154 -0.23 -22.16 -33.37
C MET A 1154 -0.35 -21.07 -34.45
N GLU A 1155 0.14 -21.34 -35.66
CA GLU A 1155 0.06 -20.48 -36.86
C GLU A 1155 -1.35 -20.45 -37.50
N VAL A 1156 -2.38 -20.22 -36.69
CA VAL A 1156 -3.78 -20.07 -37.11
C VAL A 1156 -4.20 -18.61 -36.95
N GLN A 1157 -4.77 -18.01 -38.01
CA GLN A 1157 -5.19 -16.60 -38.01
C GLN A 1157 -6.38 -16.33 -37.07
N SER A 1158 -7.34 -17.26 -37.01
CA SER A 1158 -8.44 -17.22 -36.05
C SER A 1158 -8.98 -18.62 -35.78
N VAL A 1159 -9.32 -18.89 -34.52
CA VAL A 1159 -10.09 -20.05 -34.07
C VAL A 1159 -11.60 -19.76 -34.16
N GLY A 1160 -12.00 -18.51 -34.44
CA GLY A 1160 -13.40 -18.10 -34.44
C GLY A 1160 -14.06 -18.31 -33.08
N GLY A 1161 -15.38 -18.52 -33.08
CA GLY A 1161 -16.18 -18.94 -31.91
C GLY A 1161 -16.16 -18.01 -30.68
N ILE A 1162 -16.95 -18.39 -29.68
CA ILE A 1162 -16.65 -18.10 -28.27
C ILE A 1162 -16.20 -19.43 -27.68
N ILE A 1163 -15.07 -19.44 -26.97
CA ILE A 1163 -14.51 -20.68 -26.41
C ILE A 1163 -15.04 -20.84 -24.98
N HIS A 1164 -15.81 -21.90 -24.74
CA HIS A 1164 -16.40 -22.21 -23.43
C HIS A 1164 -15.44 -23.04 -22.59
N ILE A 1165 -14.83 -22.43 -21.58
CA ILE A 1165 -13.81 -23.05 -20.72
C ILE A 1165 -14.45 -24.10 -19.80
N ASP A 1166 -15.67 -23.83 -19.32
CA ASP A 1166 -16.52 -24.76 -18.58
C ASP A 1166 -16.67 -26.11 -19.32
N ARG A 1167 -17.14 -26.09 -20.57
CA ARG A 1167 -17.32 -27.29 -21.40
C ARG A 1167 -16.01 -28.04 -21.64
N ILE A 1168 -14.86 -27.37 -21.70
CA ILE A 1168 -13.55 -28.02 -21.80
C ILE A 1168 -13.21 -28.78 -20.50
N VAL A 1169 -13.46 -28.19 -19.32
CA VAL A 1169 -13.25 -28.87 -18.03
C VAL A 1169 -14.22 -30.05 -17.87
N HIS A 1170 -15.49 -29.89 -18.25
CA HIS A 1170 -16.46 -31.00 -18.24
C HIS A 1170 -16.04 -32.16 -19.18
N MET A 1171 -15.60 -31.85 -20.41
CA MET A 1171 -15.09 -32.87 -21.34
C MET A 1171 -13.84 -33.59 -20.79
N ALA A 1172 -12.93 -32.87 -20.13
CA ALA A 1172 -11.78 -33.47 -19.46
C ALA A 1172 -12.19 -34.38 -18.30
N ASN A 1173 -13.12 -33.94 -17.46
CA ASN A 1173 -13.72 -34.72 -16.38
C ASN A 1173 -14.40 -36.00 -16.89
N ASP A 1174 -15.20 -35.93 -17.95
CA ASP A 1174 -15.90 -37.11 -18.48
C ASP A 1174 -14.95 -38.12 -19.12
N LEU A 1175 -13.89 -37.66 -19.81
CA LEU A 1175 -12.81 -38.52 -20.28
C LEU A 1175 -12.04 -39.18 -19.11
N PHE A 1176 -11.76 -38.44 -18.04
CA PHE A 1176 -11.16 -38.99 -16.82
C PHE A 1176 -12.05 -40.06 -16.18
N ARG A 1177 -13.34 -39.78 -16.00
CA ARG A 1177 -14.29 -40.72 -15.39
C ARG A 1177 -14.47 -41.99 -16.24
N GLN A 1178 -14.42 -41.89 -17.58
CA GLN A 1178 -14.42 -43.05 -18.47
C GLN A 1178 -13.17 -43.92 -18.28
N ASP A 1179 -11.98 -43.31 -18.29
CA ASP A 1179 -10.72 -44.02 -18.05
C ASP A 1179 -10.70 -44.66 -16.64
N GLN A 1180 -11.13 -43.95 -15.59
CA GLN A 1180 -11.19 -44.50 -14.22
C GLN A 1180 -12.22 -45.63 -14.06
N LYS A 1181 -13.39 -45.55 -14.73
CA LYS A 1181 -14.35 -46.68 -14.76
C LYS A 1181 -13.77 -47.89 -15.48
N ALA A 1182 -13.04 -47.69 -16.58
CA ALA A 1182 -12.36 -48.77 -17.30
C ALA A 1182 -11.23 -49.43 -16.47
N LEU A 1183 -10.62 -48.68 -15.54
CA LEU A 1183 -9.62 -49.18 -14.58
C LEU A 1183 -10.23 -49.82 -13.32
N GLY A 1184 -11.56 -49.83 -13.18
CA GLY A 1184 -12.24 -50.48 -12.05
C GLY A 1184 -12.33 -49.64 -10.77
N ALA A 1185 -12.24 -48.30 -10.87
CA ALA A 1185 -12.44 -47.42 -9.70
C ALA A 1185 -13.86 -47.58 -9.10
N SER A 1186 -13.94 -47.62 -7.76
CA SER A 1186 -15.21 -47.66 -7.03
C SER A 1186 -16.04 -46.39 -7.26
N GLU A 1187 -17.37 -46.51 -7.31
CA GLU A 1187 -18.27 -45.36 -7.54
C GLU A 1187 -18.13 -44.26 -6.48
N PHE A 1188 -17.68 -44.60 -5.27
CA PHE A 1188 -17.35 -43.62 -4.22
C PHE A 1188 -16.28 -42.60 -4.66
N PHE A 1189 -15.25 -43.03 -5.40
CA PHE A 1189 -14.24 -42.12 -5.94
C PHE A 1189 -14.71 -41.39 -7.22
N LEU A 1190 -15.90 -41.72 -7.74
CA LEU A 1190 -16.47 -41.18 -8.97
C LEU A 1190 -17.73 -40.34 -8.73
N GLU A 1191 -18.00 -40.04 -7.46
CA GLU A 1191 -18.94 -39.03 -6.99
C GLU A 1191 -18.64 -37.68 -7.63
N GLN A 1192 -19.69 -36.93 -7.93
CA GLN A 1192 -19.62 -35.61 -8.54
C GLN A 1192 -20.04 -34.56 -7.53
N ASP A 1193 -19.29 -33.47 -7.45
CA ASP A 1193 -19.70 -32.25 -6.77
C ASP A 1193 -21.07 -31.79 -7.33
N PRO A 1194 -22.14 -31.69 -6.52
CA PRO A 1194 -23.47 -31.36 -7.00
C PRO A 1194 -23.59 -29.91 -7.48
N ALA A 1195 -22.64 -29.03 -7.16
CA ALA A 1195 -22.63 -27.65 -7.61
C ALA A 1195 -21.93 -27.44 -8.97
N THR A 1196 -20.90 -28.24 -9.27
CA THR A 1196 -20.07 -28.07 -10.50
C THR A 1196 -20.11 -29.28 -11.44
N GLY A 1197 -20.66 -30.41 -11.03
CA GLY A 1197 -20.66 -31.66 -11.80
C GLY A 1197 -19.29 -32.33 -11.95
N ILE A 1198 -18.23 -31.78 -11.38
CA ILE A 1198 -16.86 -32.32 -11.48
C ILE A 1198 -16.65 -33.45 -10.46
N CYS A 1199 -15.92 -34.48 -10.86
CA CYS A 1199 -15.59 -35.63 -10.03
C CYS A 1199 -14.65 -35.23 -8.88
N THR A 1200 -14.97 -35.66 -7.66
CA THR A 1200 -14.16 -35.37 -6.45
C THR A 1200 -12.71 -35.84 -6.59
N PHE A 1201 -12.49 -37.02 -7.19
CA PHE A 1201 -11.15 -37.55 -7.47
C PHE A 1201 -10.43 -36.84 -8.65
N PHE A 1202 -11.14 -36.13 -9.53
CA PHE A 1202 -10.50 -35.28 -10.54
C PHE A 1202 -9.92 -34.01 -9.92
N TYR A 1203 -10.63 -33.39 -8.96
CA TYR A 1203 -10.07 -32.28 -8.17
C TYR A 1203 -8.83 -32.66 -7.37
N ASP A 1204 -8.71 -33.92 -6.94
CA ASP A 1204 -7.54 -34.43 -6.21
C ASP A 1204 -6.49 -35.12 -7.10
N SER A 1205 -6.71 -35.17 -8.42
CA SER A 1205 -5.73 -35.71 -9.36
C SER A 1205 -4.58 -34.73 -9.61
N ALA A 1206 -3.34 -35.21 -9.55
CA ALA A 1206 -2.16 -34.38 -9.81
C ALA A 1206 -2.21 -33.73 -11.20
N PRO A 1207 -1.71 -32.50 -11.39
CA PRO A 1207 -1.67 -31.86 -12.71
C PRO A 1207 -0.90 -32.66 -13.76
N SER A 1208 0.21 -33.31 -13.37
CA SER A 1208 1.09 -34.04 -14.28
C SER A 1208 1.04 -35.56 -14.06
N GLY A 1209 0.84 -36.32 -15.13
CA GLY A 1209 0.92 -37.78 -15.15
C GLY A 1209 0.07 -38.37 -16.28
N SER A 1210 0.16 -39.67 -16.56
CA SER A 1210 -0.70 -40.32 -17.57
C SER A 1210 -2.19 -40.18 -17.26
N TYR A 1211 -2.53 -40.05 -15.97
CA TYR A 1211 -3.88 -39.83 -15.46
C TYR A 1211 -4.07 -38.43 -14.84
N GLY A 1212 -3.15 -37.48 -15.10
CA GLY A 1212 -3.19 -36.14 -14.51
C GLY A 1212 -4.15 -35.19 -15.22
N THR A 1213 -4.65 -34.17 -14.50
CA THR A 1213 -5.68 -33.23 -15.03
C THR A 1213 -5.25 -32.55 -16.34
N MET A 1214 -3.99 -32.10 -16.43
CA MET A 1214 -3.48 -31.43 -17.64
C MET A 1214 -3.49 -32.35 -18.86
N THR A 1215 -3.38 -33.67 -18.70
CA THR A 1215 -3.47 -34.63 -19.80
C THR A 1215 -4.91 -34.76 -20.30
N TYR A 1216 -5.91 -34.76 -19.42
CA TYR A 1216 -7.32 -34.76 -19.82
C TYR A 1216 -7.77 -33.42 -20.38
N LEU A 1217 -7.30 -32.31 -19.81
CA LEU A 1217 -7.50 -30.98 -20.37
C LEU A 1217 -6.85 -30.86 -21.76
N SER A 1218 -5.66 -31.44 -21.98
CA SER A 1218 -5.02 -31.48 -23.31
C SER A 1218 -5.83 -32.31 -24.32
N LYS A 1219 -6.35 -33.48 -23.93
CA LYS A 1219 -7.29 -34.25 -24.75
C LYS A 1219 -8.53 -33.42 -25.09
N ALA A 1220 -9.15 -32.79 -24.09
CA ALA A 1220 -10.38 -32.02 -24.24
C ALA A 1220 -10.20 -30.77 -25.12
N VAL A 1221 -9.13 -29.98 -24.92
CA VAL A 1221 -8.80 -28.82 -25.77
C VAL A 1221 -8.55 -29.25 -27.22
N ALA A 1222 -7.81 -30.35 -27.45
CA ALA A 1222 -7.54 -30.85 -28.79
C ALA A 1222 -8.84 -31.27 -29.51
N THR A 1223 -9.74 -32.00 -28.85
CA THR A 1223 -11.06 -32.35 -29.40
C THR A 1223 -11.93 -31.11 -29.60
N TYR A 1224 -11.98 -30.20 -28.62
CA TYR A 1224 -12.81 -28.99 -28.69
C TYR A 1224 -12.40 -28.08 -29.85
N VAL A 1225 -11.09 -27.87 -30.08
CA VAL A 1225 -10.60 -27.00 -31.15
C VAL A 1225 -10.73 -27.64 -32.55
N GLN A 1226 -10.79 -28.97 -32.66
CA GLN A 1226 -11.12 -29.63 -33.93
C GLN A 1226 -12.51 -29.26 -34.47
N ASP A 1227 -13.48 -28.92 -33.60
CA ASP A 1227 -14.81 -28.45 -34.01
C ASP A 1227 -14.78 -27.05 -34.66
N PHE A 1228 -13.70 -26.27 -34.47
CA PHE A 1228 -13.58 -24.87 -34.93
C PHE A 1228 -12.58 -24.66 -36.09
N LEU A 1229 -11.64 -25.57 -36.29
CA LEU A 1229 -10.70 -25.49 -37.40
C LEU A 1229 -11.45 -25.70 -38.74
N PRO A 1230 -11.16 -24.91 -39.79
CA PRO A 1230 -11.76 -25.14 -41.10
C PRO A 1230 -11.39 -26.55 -41.59
N SER A 1231 -12.37 -27.26 -42.15
CA SER A 1231 -12.31 -28.70 -42.42
C SER A 1231 -11.45 -29.09 -43.64
N THR A 1232 -10.19 -28.68 -43.64
CA THR A 1232 -9.15 -29.22 -44.53
C THR A 1232 -8.95 -30.69 -44.22
N SER A 1233 -9.48 -31.55 -45.09
CA SER A 1233 -9.50 -33.00 -44.95
C SER A 1233 -8.11 -33.64 -45.12
N CYS A 1234 -7.31 -33.63 -44.06
CA CYS A 1234 -6.10 -34.45 -43.97
C CYS A 1234 -6.00 -35.11 -42.59
N LEU A 1235 -6.25 -36.42 -42.54
CA LEU A 1235 -5.97 -37.25 -41.37
C LEU A 1235 -4.44 -37.38 -41.20
N MET A 1236 -3.93 -37.04 -40.02
CA MET A 1236 -2.58 -37.41 -39.58
C MET A 1236 -2.69 -38.39 -38.42
N GLN A 1237 -1.89 -39.46 -38.48
CA GLN A 1237 -1.73 -40.50 -37.45
C GLN A 1237 -0.46 -40.25 -36.62
#